data_AF-A0A7J6QYQ7-F1
#
_entry.id   AF-A0A7J6QYQ7-F1
#
_cell.length_a   1.000
_cell.length_b   1.000
_cell.length_c   1.000
_cell.angle_alpha   90.00
_cell.angle_beta   90.00
_cell.angle_gamma   90.00
#
_symmetry.space_group_name_H-M   'P 1'
#
loop_
_entity.id
_entity.type
_entity.pdbx_description
1 polymer ?
#
loop_
_entity_poly.entity_id
_entity_poly.type
_entity_poly.pdbx_seq_one_letter_code
_entity_poly.pdbx_strand_id
1 'polypeptide(L)'
;MSTDPAILKAISSCIFTEGDTDPLSYFEIVTVKRGDRVKLCYLCLGRHALYLLRMNMKGLISSGTIEYDSIDKAVVDPANNSAMLLILTGMTEWEDNQVSIASDDRHSLLLRLVVAWQTHHMWKSNTLKYLPVVEYPLAPSLQVSSRMRVHPFKGFVRKEVGGYSIFLRESFQERPSDGSYLGTSREYNFVEGRGIVCRVRIEEPVPINWAKEEVDLKFLAVEERLRMIDHAETWFNVIQDKPYMKRMNLNEDLSEWSGWEFLSKTMTKASACVLLRRKYTPPLMDNRQDIIVTVHCPMKIMGKGRFTDEELLTECHIIADSITSMNEKSTVYCDMLQAKVDALMFNSEAYKWLNSRLDMRPSFAVHAKRLVAAVISLLQREGLLQDRKELLHSIDERLPMNLNVSDMIEDLHWTSVEGFANLLKSGGLGDDDAEYDAIRNAWYSRVSSYVTHCLNGGLLGSRLTLKLILESELRAPSVRESITCLLRFILHLRPRDVEKPYQASDVRHLSGENGSLINYTFNAHVMEGLNSQPEDLHLPVRRAEVEGGKKISEMTHTEEITVASSGSTTPGSADQPETQGKPLELLAATLLQLLRKEECVLLRAQVAAALTGIMSAEKIIKRPLAKAGLMRLAVELLDIKDDGLLLAALGLLECVVDESDRTKMLVARRSVLRPTVEIIKSNCDTKSKSTVVAHACHLLAGLCTDDATREECIATFPSLPDCVMRAFRNAASRSAEQTMCLHAVDRLCRGLGREGVLSVRDAVTGTLIRDLGELFTRLSVHDSISSAALTGADKQCEGIRNDLKDYLTSSLQVFDMLVGEGMEANCVYLKEKGLPHVLSAMRSKLPEGLSDLHARIAALDERIRAGASERSAASSRLMANG
;
A
#
# COMPACT_ATOMS: atom_id res chain seq x y z
N MET A 1 -12.19 22.27 6.39
CA MET A 1 -10.75 22.63 6.49
C MET A 1 -10.43 23.02 7.92
N SER A 2 -9.50 22.30 8.54
CA SER A 2 -8.84 22.69 9.79
C SER A 2 -7.71 23.65 9.42
N THR A 3 -7.80 24.90 9.84
CA THR A 3 -6.72 25.88 9.68
C THR A 3 -5.55 25.47 10.58
N ASP A 4 -4.34 25.45 10.04
CA ASP A 4 -3.13 25.07 10.78
C ASP A 4 -2.97 25.94 12.06
N PRO A 5 -2.99 25.33 13.26
CA PRO A 5 -2.89 26.06 14.52
C PRO A 5 -1.63 26.91 14.64
N ALA A 6 -0.50 26.47 14.04
CA ALA A 6 0.74 27.22 14.05
C ALA A 6 0.62 28.51 13.22
N ILE A 7 -0.06 28.43 12.07
CA ILE A 7 -0.33 29.61 11.24
C ILE A 7 -1.29 30.55 11.96
N LEU A 8 -2.36 30.03 12.57
CA LEU A 8 -3.29 30.87 13.35
C LEU A 8 -2.57 31.59 14.49
N LYS A 9 -1.65 30.91 15.20
CA LYS A 9 -0.82 31.52 16.25
C LYS A 9 0.09 32.62 15.70
N ALA A 10 0.73 32.39 14.55
CA ALA A 10 1.59 33.38 13.90
C ALA A 10 0.81 34.59 13.35
N ILE A 11 -0.38 34.38 12.81
CA ILE A 11 -1.27 35.48 12.39
C ILE A 11 -1.74 36.26 13.62
N SER A 12 -2.09 35.56 14.70
CA SER A 12 -2.51 36.18 15.96
C SER A 12 -1.45 37.12 16.53
N SER A 13 -0.17 36.75 16.50
CA SER A 13 0.93 37.63 16.97
C SER A 13 1.17 38.85 16.06
N CYS A 14 0.64 38.85 14.84
CA CYS A 14 0.68 39.99 13.93
C CYS A 14 -0.49 40.96 14.16
N ILE A 15 -1.53 40.54 14.90
CA ILE A 15 -2.74 41.33 15.19
C ILE A 15 -2.67 41.89 16.61
N PHE A 16 -2.27 41.09 17.59
CA PHE A 16 -2.29 41.47 19.01
C PHE A 16 -0.89 41.68 19.58
N THR A 17 -0.78 42.61 20.52
CA THR A 17 0.42 42.84 21.35
C THR A 17 0.42 41.93 22.58
N GLU A 18 1.58 41.69 23.20
CA GLU A 18 1.70 40.86 24.40
C GLU A 18 0.66 41.22 25.49
N GLY A 19 -0.14 40.23 25.91
CA GLY A 19 -1.15 40.37 26.96
C GLY A 19 -2.60 40.48 26.49
N ASP A 20 -2.83 40.82 25.22
CA ASP A 20 -4.17 40.80 24.60
C ASP A 20 -4.30 39.58 23.68
N THR A 21 -5.32 38.75 23.88
CA THR A 21 -5.48 37.52 23.09
C THR A 21 -6.93 37.33 22.68
N ASP A 22 -7.19 37.44 21.38
CA ASP A 22 -8.40 36.92 20.79
C ASP A 22 -8.02 35.73 19.88
N PRO A 23 -8.19 34.48 20.34
CA PRO A 23 -7.73 33.31 19.59
C PRO A 23 -8.46 33.20 18.25
N LEU A 24 -7.67 33.17 17.18
CA LEU A 24 -8.18 33.04 15.83
C LEU A 24 -8.66 31.60 15.58
N SER A 25 -9.82 31.49 14.94
CA SER A 25 -10.44 30.20 14.59
C SER A 25 -10.34 29.89 13.09
N TYR A 26 -10.19 30.92 12.26
CA TYR A 26 -10.20 30.80 10.80
C TYR A 26 -9.49 31.99 10.16
N PHE A 27 -8.93 31.79 8.96
CA PHE A 27 -8.47 32.87 8.11
C PHE A 27 -8.64 32.53 6.63
N GLU A 28 -8.76 33.56 5.79
CA GLU A 28 -8.78 33.42 4.32
C GLU A 28 -8.22 34.67 3.65
N ILE A 29 -7.60 34.53 2.48
CA ILE A 29 -7.32 35.67 1.60
C ILE A 29 -8.62 36.11 0.94
N VAL A 30 -8.99 37.38 1.14
CA VAL A 30 -10.18 37.98 0.56
C VAL A 30 -9.84 39.30 -0.12
N THR A 31 -10.68 39.67 -1.08
CA THR A 31 -10.67 41.00 -1.69
C THR A 31 -11.75 41.85 -1.04
N VAL A 32 -11.35 42.93 -0.37
CA VAL A 32 -12.27 43.88 0.25
C VAL A 32 -12.35 45.15 -0.58
N LYS A 33 -13.57 45.63 -0.82
CA LYS A 33 -13.82 46.91 -1.50
C LYS A 33 -14.31 47.95 -0.49
N ARG A 34 -13.64 49.12 -0.46
CA ARG A 34 -13.99 50.30 0.35
C ARG A 34 -14.03 51.51 -0.59
N GLY A 35 -15.23 51.98 -0.91
CA GLY A 35 -15.45 52.94 -1.98
C GLY A 35 -14.95 52.41 -3.33
N ASP A 36 -14.13 53.20 -4.02
CA ASP A 36 -13.48 52.80 -5.28
C ASP A 36 -12.20 51.98 -5.08
N ARG A 37 -11.75 51.80 -3.83
CA ARG A 37 -10.50 51.09 -3.54
C ARG A 37 -10.77 49.61 -3.32
N VAL A 38 -10.04 48.78 -4.06
CA VAL A 38 -10.01 47.34 -3.89
C VAL A 38 -8.69 46.96 -3.24
N LYS A 39 -8.74 46.18 -2.15
CA LYS A 39 -7.55 45.69 -1.45
C LYS A 39 -7.65 44.19 -1.22
N LEU A 40 -6.54 43.50 -1.46
CA LEU A 40 -6.34 42.12 -1.04
C LEU A 40 -5.83 42.11 0.41
N CYS A 41 -6.40 41.27 1.26
CA CYS A 41 -6.02 41.14 2.66
C CYS A 41 -6.36 39.76 3.21
N TYR A 42 -5.79 39.40 4.36
CA TYR A 42 -6.27 38.26 5.14
C TYR A 42 -7.46 38.70 5.99
N LEU A 43 -8.57 37.98 5.90
CA LEU A 43 -9.68 38.07 6.84
C LEU A 43 -9.52 36.97 7.87
N CYS A 44 -9.43 37.34 9.14
CA CYS A 44 -9.24 36.44 10.26
C CYS A 44 -10.45 36.51 11.19
N LEU A 45 -11.00 35.37 11.59
CA LEU A 45 -12.13 35.30 12.52
C LEU A 45 -11.62 34.97 13.93
N GLY A 46 -11.70 35.95 14.83
CA GLY A 46 -11.48 35.76 16.26
C GLY A 46 -12.76 35.34 16.99
N ARG A 47 -12.67 35.24 18.31
CA ARG A 47 -13.77 34.95 19.22
C ARG A 47 -14.75 36.11 19.35
N HIS A 48 -14.27 37.36 19.25
CA HIS A 48 -15.11 38.53 19.49
C HIS A 48 -15.21 39.52 18.32
N ALA A 49 -14.27 39.46 17.38
CA ALA A 49 -14.28 40.30 16.20
C ALA A 49 -13.72 39.55 14.98
N LEU A 50 -13.95 40.11 13.79
CA LEU A 50 -13.18 39.77 12.61
C LEU A 50 -12.13 40.85 12.35
N TYR A 51 -11.00 40.42 11.79
CA TYR A 51 -9.82 41.26 11.58
C TYR A 51 -9.37 41.19 10.12
N LEU A 52 -9.05 42.34 9.54
CA LEU A 52 -8.55 42.49 8.18
C LEU A 52 -7.07 42.85 8.21
N LEU A 53 -6.22 41.82 8.10
CA LEU A 53 -4.77 41.90 8.17
C LEU A 53 -4.15 42.15 6.78
N ARG A 54 -3.15 43.03 6.69
CA ARG A 54 -2.44 43.32 5.44
C ARG A 54 -1.74 42.05 4.90
N MET A 55 -1.62 41.94 3.58
CA MET A 55 -0.93 40.80 2.94
C MET A 55 0.54 40.63 3.40
N ASN A 56 1.21 41.71 3.78
CA ASN A 56 2.57 41.67 4.31
C ASN A 56 2.66 41.34 5.81
N MET A 57 1.52 41.03 6.45
CA MET A 57 1.39 40.73 7.89
C MET A 57 1.92 41.81 8.83
N LYS A 58 2.17 43.04 8.34
CA LYS A 58 2.64 44.18 9.16
C LYS A 58 1.47 44.93 9.80
N GLY A 59 0.56 44.20 10.45
CA GLY A 59 -0.62 44.73 11.12
C GLY A 59 -1.85 44.94 10.21
N LEU A 60 -2.91 45.47 10.83
CA LEU A 60 -4.24 45.58 10.22
C LEU A 60 -4.32 46.67 9.12
N ILE A 61 -5.30 46.53 8.23
CA ILE A 61 -5.72 47.65 7.39
C ILE A 61 -6.41 48.71 8.29
N SER A 62 -6.45 49.97 7.83
CA SER A 62 -7.19 51.03 8.54
C SER A 62 -8.66 50.62 8.71
N SER A 63 -9.18 50.70 9.94
CA SER A 63 -10.54 50.22 10.28
C SER A 63 -10.72 48.71 10.12
N GLY A 64 -9.63 47.95 10.22
CA GLY A 64 -9.61 46.51 9.94
C GLY A 64 -10.22 45.62 11.01
N THR A 65 -10.57 46.15 12.18
CA THR A 65 -11.26 45.40 13.24
C THR A 65 -12.75 45.68 13.15
N ILE A 66 -13.56 44.63 13.02
CA ILE A 66 -15.02 44.72 12.99
C ILE A 66 -15.58 43.80 14.07
N GLU A 67 -16.12 44.37 15.13
CA GLU A 67 -16.77 43.62 16.21
C GLU A 67 -18.03 42.92 15.69
N TYR A 68 -18.32 41.72 16.20
CA TYR A 68 -19.50 40.98 15.75
C TYR A 68 -20.82 41.71 16.09
N ASP A 69 -20.86 42.48 17.18
CA ASP A 69 -22.01 43.34 17.53
C ASP A 69 -22.30 44.42 16.49
N SER A 70 -21.29 44.81 15.69
CA SER A 70 -21.44 45.82 14.64
C SER A 70 -21.99 45.23 13.35
N ILE A 71 -22.16 43.91 13.23
CA ILE A 71 -22.67 43.24 12.03
C ILE A 71 -24.17 43.00 12.20
N ASP A 72 -24.99 43.71 11.42
CA ASP A 72 -26.44 43.55 11.41
C ASP A 72 -26.86 42.31 10.61
N LYS A 73 -26.32 42.17 9.39
CA LYS A 73 -26.64 41.06 8.49
C LYS A 73 -25.56 40.85 7.43
N ALA A 74 -25.54 39.64 6.88
CA ALA A 74 -24.77 39.30 5.69
C ALA A 74 -25.70 39.20 4.48
N VAL A 75 -25.30 39.78 3.36
CA VAL A 75 -26.02 39.69 2.08
C VAL A 75 -25.18 38.88 1.11
N VAL A 76 -25.79 37.88 0.49
CA VAL A 76 -25.14 36.97 -0.46
C VAL A 76 -25.83 37.01 -1.81
N ASP A 77 -25.03 36.93 -2.87
CA ASP A 77 -25.55 36.83 -4.23
C ASP A 77 -25.80 35.35 -4.59
N PRO A 78 -27.05 34.95 -4.90
CA PRO A 78 -27.35 33.57 -5.30
C PRO A 78 -26.72 33.20 -6.67
N ALA A 79 -26.42 34.19 -7.52
CA ALA A 79 -25.81 33.99 -8.83
C ALA A 79 -24.27 34.01 -8.80
N ASN A 80 -23.66 34.52 -7.73
CA ASN A 80 -22.20 34.66 -7.60
C ASN A 80 -21.71 34.01 -6.31
N ASN A 81 -21.01 32.89 -6.42
CA ASN A 81 -20.49 32.15 -5.27
C ASN A 81 -19.30 32.79 -4.56
N SER A 82 -18.78 33.91 -5.04
CA SER A 82 -17.57 34.55 -4.48
C SER A 82 -17.86 35.79 -3.64
N ALA A 83 -18.95 36.51 -3.91
CA ALA A 83 -19.20 37.81 -3.29
C ALA A 83 -20.20 37.71 -2.13
N MET A 84 -19.91 38.48 -1.07
CA MET A 84 -20.83 38.78 0.03
C MET A 84 -20.65 40.23 0.49
N LEU A 85 -21.67 40.77 1.14
CA LEU A 85 -21.69 42.13 1.67
C LEU A 85 -22.10 42.07 3.15
N LEU A 86 -21.28 42.62 4.03
CA LEU A 86 -21.64 42.80 5.43
C LEU A 86 -22.25 44.18 5.62
N ILE A 87 -23.45 44.22 6.19
CA ILE A 87 -24.11 45.47 6.59
C ILE A 87 -23.77 45.71 8.05
N LEU A 88 -23.18 46.87 8.31
CA LEU A 88 -22.73 47.26 9.64
C LEU A 88 -23.70 48.26 10.29
N THR A 89 -23.73 48.26 11.62
CA THR A 89 -24.46 49.24 12.44
C THR A 89 -23.50 50.02 13.32
N GLY A 90 -23.54 51.35 13.25
CA GLY A 90 -22.80 52.23 14.16
C GLY A 90 -21.32 52.44 13.82
N MET A 91 -20.83 51.97 12.66
CA MET A 91 -19.44 52.14 12.24
C MET A 91 -19.27 53.21 11.15
N THR A 92 -18.99 54.44 11.57
CA THR A 92 -18.79 55.59 10.65
C THR A 92 -17.52 55.51 9.80
N GLU A 93 -16.61 54.60 10.10
CA GLU A 93 -15.34 54.48 9.37
C GLU A 93 -15.50 53.79 8.01
N TRP A 94 -16.54 52.97 7.83
CA TRP A 94 -16.83 52.31 6.55
C TRP A 94 -17.86 53.13 5.75
N GLU A 95 -17.54 53.41 4.48
CA GLU A 95 -18.47 54.11 3.59
C GLU A 95 -19.80 53.34 3.52
N ASP A 96 -20.90 54.07 3.71
CA ASP A 96 -22.28 53.56 3.77
C ASP A 96 -22.56 52.47 4.83
N ASN A 97 -21.67 52.31 5.83
CA ASN A 97 -21.69 51.20 6.80
C ASN A 97 -21.70 49.82 6.11
N GLN A 98 -20.98 49.67 5.00
CA GLN A 98 -20.96 48.42 4.24
C GLN A 98 -19.54 47.92 3.99
N VAL A 99 -19.37 46.59 4.05
CA VAL A 99 -18.10 45.93 3.72
C VAL A 99 -18.33 44.88 2.66
N SER A 100 -17.88 45.18 1.45
CA SER A 100 -17.96 44.25 0.33
C SER A 100 -16.76 43.32 0.34
N ILE A 101 -17.00 42.01 0.39
CA ILE A 101 -15.99 40.96 0.51
C ILE A 101 -16.16 39.99 -0.67
N ALA A 102 -15.08 39.74 -1.40
CA ALA A 102 -15.00 38.67 -2.37
C ALA A 102 -13.98 37.62 -1.90
N SER A 103 -14.42 36.37 -1.86
CA SER A 103 -13.71 35.20 -1.36
C SER A 103 -13.85 34.06 -2.38
N ASP A 104 -12.81 33.25 -2.55
CA ASP A 104 -12.87 32.09 -3.45
C ASP A 104 -13.66 30.92 -2.82
N ASP A 105 -13.84 30.94 -1.50
CA ASP A 105 -14.62 29.98 -0.71
C ASP A 105 -15.61 30.69 0.23
N ARG A 106 -16.46 31.55 -0.35
CA ARG A 106 -17.48 32.32 0.38
C ARG A 106 -18.33 31.44 1.29
N HIS A 107 -18.65 30.22 0.84
CA HIS A 107 -19.49 29.30 1.60
C HIS A 107 -18.83 28.92 2.93
N SER A 108 -17.57 28.47 2.91
CA SER A 108 -16.84 28.15 4.14
C SER A 108 -16.66 29.40 5.02
N LEU A 109 -16.30 30.53 4.43
CA LEU A 109 -16.14 31.79 5.16
C LEU A 109 -17.42 32.20 5.88
N LEU A 110 -18.56 32.18 5.18
CA LEU A 110 -19.86 32.55 5.73
C LEU A 110 -20.28 31.59 6.84
N LEU A 111 -20.11 30.27 6.64
CA LEU A 111 -20.43 29.28 7.67
C LEU A 111 -19.63 29.52 8.96
N ARG A 112 -18.32 29.79 8.82
CA ARG A 112 -17.45 30.09 9.96
C ARG A 112 -17.81 31.41 10.63
N LEU A 113 -18.11 32.45 9.84
CA LEU A 113 -18.55 33.75 10.34
C LEU A 113 -19.86 33.63 11.13
N VAL A 114 -20.84 32.89 10.61
CA VAL A 114 -22.11 32.63 11.30
C VAL A 114 -21.84 31.97 12.65
N VAL A 115 -21.04 30.90 12.70
CA VAL A 115 -20.72 30.21 13.96
C VAL A 115 -20.02 31.15 14.95
N ALA A 116 -19.03 31.93 14.50
CA ALA A 116 -18.30 32.87 15.37
C ALA A 116 -19.22 33.96 15.92
N TRP A 117 -20.05 34.56 15.06
CA TRP A 117 -21.03 35.58 15.44
C TRP A 117 -22.06 35.06 16.44
N GLN A 118 -22.60 33.85 16.20
CA GLN A 118 -23.56 33.21 17.10
C GLN A 118 -22.94 32.93 18.47
N THR A 119 -21.72 32.37 18.47
CA THR A 119 -20.98 32.05 19.70
C THR A 119 -20.70 33.31 20.51
N HIS A 120 -20.33 34.41 19.85
CA HIS A 120 -20.14 35.71 20.49
C HIS A 120 -21.41 36.22 21.17
N HIS A 121 -22.55 36.21 20.48
CA HIS A 121 -23.81 36.67 21.07
C HIS A 121 -24.33 35.74 22.17
N MET A 122 -24.15 34.43 22.04
CA MET A 122 -24.44 33.48 23.12
C MET A 122 -23.60 33.81 24.36
N TRP A 123 -22.30 34.04 24.19
CA TRP A 123 -21.41 34.41 25.29
C TRP A 123 -21.81 35.75 25.95
N LYS A 124 -22.13 36.78 25.14
CA LYS A 124 -22.42 38.13 25.64
C LYS A 124 -23.82 38.26 26.26
N SER A 125 -24.82 37.61 25.68
CA SER A 125 -26.23 37.79 26.04
C SER A 125 -26.90 36.57 26.68
N ASN A 126 -26.21 35.43 26.77
CA ASN A 126 -26.79 34.12 27.16
C ASN A 126 -28.02 33.71 26.33
N THR A 127 -28.17 34.26 25.12
CA THR A 127 -29.26 33.92 24.20
C THR A 127 -28.69 33.50 22.85
N LEU A 128 -29.29 32.46 22.26
CA LEU A 128 -28.98 32.05 20.90
C LEU A 128 -29.63 33.02 19.92
N LYS A 129 -28.79 33.81 19.24
CA LYS A 129 -29.18 34.63 18.10
C LYS A 129 -28.66 33.99 16.82
N TYR A 130 -29.30 34.26 15.69
CA TYR A 130 -28.85 33.81 14.38
C TYR A 130 -28.46 35.02 13.53
N LEU A 131 -27.29 34.99 12.90
CA LEU A 131 -26.87 36.02 11.95
C LEU A 131 -27.86 36.01 10.76
N PRO A 132 -28.56 37.12 10.48
CA PRO A 132 -29.43 37.19 9.31
C PRO A 132 -28.59 37.10 8.03
N VAL A 133 -28.85 36.08 7.21
CA VAL A 133 -28.27 35.92 5.88
C VAL A 133 -29.38 36.17 4.86
N VAL A 134 -29.21 37.20 4.01
CA VAL A 134 -30.21 37.62 3.01
C VAL A 134 -29.66 37.38 1.61
N GLU A 135 -30.46 36.74 0.76
CA GLU A 135 -30.12 36.56 -0.66
C GLU A 135 -30.55 37.80 -1.45
N TYR A 136 -29.59 38.47 -2.10
CA TYR A 136 -29.86 39.62 -2.96
C TYR A 136 -28.79 39.74 -4.06
N PRO A 137 -29.17 39.99 -5.33
CA PRO A 137 -28.20 40.16 -6.42
C PRO A 137 -27.25 41.33 -6.15
N LEU A 138 -25.95 41.07 -6.12
CA LEU A 138 -24.93 42.10 -5.88
C LEU A 138 -24.48 42.72 -7.21
N ALA A 139 -23.99 43.96 -7.18
CA ALA A 139 -23.63 44.70 -8.39
C ALA A 139 -22.54 43.98 -9.23
N PRO A 140 -22.58 44.08 -10.58
CA PRO A 140 -21.65 43.37 -11.47
C PRO A 140 -20.17 43.62 -11.22
N SER A 141 -19.81 44.75 -10.59
CA SER A 141 -18.42 45.11 -10.27
C SER A 141 -17.73 44.16 -9.28
N LEU A 142 -18.47 43.24 -8.66
CA LEU A 142 -17.98 42.19 -7.75
C LEU A 142 -18.03 40.79 -8.38
N GLN A 143 -18.42 40.69 -9.66
CA GLN A 143 -18.46 39.42 -10.38
C GLN A 143 -17.04 39.03 -10.79
N VAL A 144 -16.52 38.01 -10.11
CA VAL A 144 -15.44 37.20 -10.67
C VAL A 144 -16.05 36.40 -11.83
N SER A 145 -15.40 36.37 -12.99
CA SER A 145 -15.92 35.67 -14.17
C SER A 145 -16.25 34.22 -13.86
N SER A 146 -17.55 33.88 -13.80
CA SER A 146 -17.96 32.50 -13.61
C SER A 146 -17.59 31.73 -14.88
N ARG A 147 -16.63 30.80 -14.79
CA ARG A 147 -16.36 29.88 -15.90
C ARG A 147 -17.59 29.01 -16.12
N MET A 148 -18.02 28.85 -17.37
CA MET A 148 -19.04 27.85 -17.72
C MET A 148 -18.56 26.48 -17.23
N ARG A 149 -19.26 25.91 -16.25
CA ARG A 149 -18.96 24.57 -15.74
C ARG A 149 -19.48 23.55 -16.74
N VAL A 150 -18.60 22.66 -17.22
CA VAL A 150 -18.95 21.61 -18.17
C VAL A 150 -19.85 20.59 -17.45
N HIS A 151 -20.98 20.24 -18.08
CA HIS A 151 -21.81 19.13 -17.64
C HIS A 151 -21.36 17.87 -18.38
N PRO A 152 -20.57 16.98 -17.76
CA PRO A 152 -19.85 15.94 -18.48
C PRO A 152 -20.76 14.87 -19.10
N PHE A 153 -21.96 14.65 -18.54
CA PHE A 153 -22.84 13.55 -18.96
C PHE A 153 -24.31 13.97 -19.08
N LYS A 154 -25.03 13.41 -20.06
CA LYS A 154 -26.49 13.55 -20.19
C LYS A 154 -27.21 12.55 -19.27
N GLY A 155 -28.28 12.97 -18.58
CA GLY A 155 -29.05 12.10 -17.66
C GLY A 155 -28.44 11.96 -16.26
N PHE A 156 -27.47 12.80 -15.93
CA PHE A 156 -26.83 12.88 -14.62
C PHE A 156 -27.18 14.23 -13.99
N VAL A 157 -27.24 14.25 -12.67
CA VAL A 157 -27.44 15.44 -11.85
C VAL A 157 -26.26 15.61 -10.92
N ARG A 158 -25.87 16.87 -10.73
CA ARG A 158 -24.85 17.24 -9.76
C ARG A 158 -25.45 17.17 -8.35
N LYS A 159 -24.75 16.52 -7.43
CA LYS A 159 -25.08 16.44 -6.00
C LYS A 159 -23.91 16.95 -5.18
N GLU A 160 -24.21 17.61 -4.06
CA GLU A 160 -23.20 18.14 -3.15
C GLU A 160 -23.01 17.19 -1.97
N VAL A 161 -21.76 16.85 -1.66
CA VAL A 161 -21.38 15.91 -0.61
C VAL A 161 -20.13 16.42 0.10
N GLY A 162 -20.24 16.83 1.36
CA GLY A 162 -19.08 17.11 2.21
C GLY A 162 -18.07 18.15 1.68
N GLY A 163 -18.54 19.20 1.00
CA GLY A 163 -17.67 20.21 0.37
C GLY A 163 -17.17 19.83 -1.03
N TYR A 164 -17.65 18.70 -1.56
CA TYR A 164 -17.43 18.25 -2.93
C TYR A 164 -18.74 18.24 -3.70
N SER A 165 -18.63 18.13 -5.01
CA SER A 165 -19.73 17.74 -5.87
C SER A 165 -19.41 16.49 -6.65
N ILE A 166 -20.44 15.68 -6.88
CA ILE A 166 -20.41 14.46 -7.68
C ILE A 166 -21.52 14.50 -8.73
N PHE A 167 -21.37 13.71 -9.79
CA PHE A 167 -22.43 13.45 -10.75
C PHE A 167 -22.99 12.04 -10.55
N LEU A 168 -24.31 11.98 -10.38
CA LEU A 168 -25.08 10.74 -10.20
C LEU A 168 -26.20 10.70 -11.23
N ARG A 169 -26.66 9.52 -11.65
CA ARG A 169 -27.85 9.44 -12.51
C ARG A 169 -29.05 10.08 -11.82
N GLU A 170 -29.93 10.68 -12.62
CA GLU A 170 -31.20 11.27 -12.15
C GLU A 170 -32.08 10.30 -11.35
N SER A 171 -31.90 9.00 -11.54
CA SER A 171 -32.64 7.94 -10.84
C SER A 171 -32.21 7.75 -9.38
N PHE A 172 -31.05 8.26 -8.97
CA PHE A 172 -30.60 8.19 -7.58
C PHE A 172 -31.26 9.26 -6.71
N GLN A 173 -31.87 8.82 -5.61
CA GLN A 173 -32.44 9.70 -4.61
C GLN A 173 -31.61 9.62 -3.33
N GLU A 174 -31.34 10.78 -2.73
CA GLU A 174 -30.66 10.84 -1.44
C GLU A 174 -31.55 10.23 -0.37
N ARG A 175 -30.98 9.34 0.44
CA ARG A 175 -31.62 8.86 1.66
C ARG A 175 -30.88 9.46 2.84
N PRO A 176 -31.61 9.99 3.84
CA PRO A 176 -30.97 10.37 5.09
C PRO A 176 -30.25 9.15 5.63
N SER A 177 -28.95 9.29 5.85
CA SER A 177 -28.16 8.27 6.53
C SER A 177 -28.80 8.04 7.91
N ASP A 178 -29.03 6.79 8.30
CA ASP A 178 -29.58 6.42 9.62
C ASP A 178 -28.56 6.77 10.73
N GLY A 179 -28.44 8.07 11.04
CA GLY A 179 -27.89 8.61 12.29
C GLY A 179 -26.45 8.26 12.70
N SER A 180 -25.70 7.44 11.98
CA SER A 180 -24.34 7.08 12.40
C SER A 180 -23.34 8.11 11.89
N TYR A 181 -23.14 9.19 12.66
CA TYR A 181 -21.82 9.81 12.73
C TYR A 181 -20.85 8.73 13.23
N LEU A 182 -20.28 7.94 12.31
CA LEU A 182 -19.18 7.02 12.58
C LEU A 182 -17.91 7.86 12.74
N GLY A 183 -17.79 8.52 13.90
CA GLY A 183 -16.64 9.33 14.28
C GLY A 183 -16.46 10.60 13.43
N THR A 184 -15.25 10.78 12.90
CA THR A 184 -14.83 11.96 12.12
C THR A 184 -15.31 11.93 10.66
N SER A 185 -15.85 10.82 10.16
CA SER A 185 -16.21 10.66 8.75
C SER A 185 -17.63 11.15 8.43
N ARG A 186 -17.86 11.66 7.22
CA ARG A 186 -19.21 12.00 6.72
C ARG A 186 -19.62 11.05 5.61
N GLU A 187 -20.77 10.41 5.77
CA GLU A 187 -21.29 9.41 4.83
C GLU A 187 -22.62 9.85 4.19
N TYR A 188 -22.65 9.81 2.86
CA TYR A 188 -23.80 10.15 2.02
C TYR A 188 -24.30 8.91 1.30
N ASN A 189 -25.61 8.64 1.41
CA ASN A 189 -26.24 7.44 0.86
C ASN A 189 -27.28 7.82 -0.20
N PHE A 190 -27.14 7.27 -1.39
CA PHE A 190 -28.04 7.46 -2.52
C PHE A 190 -28.60 6.12 -2.97
N VAL A 191 -29.91 6.05 -3.21
CA VAL A 191 -30.57 4.80 -3.60
C VAL A 191 -31.36 5.01 -4.88
N GLU A 192 -31.19 4.08 -5.82
CA GLU A 192 -31.97 3.99 -7.04
C GLU A 192 -33.19 3.07 -6.82
N GLY A 193 -34.30 3.31 -7.54
CA GLY A 193 -35.52 2.49 -7.44
C GLY A 193 -35.36 0.98 -7.69
N ARG A 194 -34.26 0.54 -8.31
CA ARG A 194 -33.92 -0.89 -8.46
C ARG A 194 -33.32 -1.52 -7.19
N GLY A 195 -32.93 -0.71 -6.21
CA GLY A 195 -32.21 -1.15 -5.01
C GLY A 195 -30.69 -1.09 -5.15
N ILE A 196 -30.17 -0.42 -6.18
CA ILE A 196 -28.74 -0.08 -6.28
C ILE A 196 -28.46 1.05 -5.30
N VAL A 197 -27.42 0.91 -4.49
CA VAL A 197 -27.05 1.87 -3.45
C VAL A 197 -25.67 2.43 -3.77
N CYS A 198 -25.55 3.75 -3.85
CA CYS A 198 -24.28 4.44 -3.88
C CYS A 198 -24.02 5.07 -2.51
N ARG A 199 -22.83 4.83 -1.99
CA ARG A 199 -22.31 5.42 -0.76
C ARG A 199 -21.07 6.23 -1.07
N VAL A 200 -21.01 7.46 -0.55
CA VAL A 200 -19.82 8.30 -0.63
C VAL A 200 -19.43 8.67 0.80
N ARG A 201 -18.26 8.22 1.24
CA ARG A 201 -17.68 8.58 2.53
C ARG A 201 -16.51 9.52 2.31
N ILE A 202 -16.51 10.65 3.02
CA ILE A 202 -15.45 11.65 2.99
C ILE A 202 -14.83 11.71 4.38
N GLU A 203 -13.55 11.37 4.46
CA GLU A 203 -12.78 11.45 5.71
C GLU A 203 -12.37 12.90 5.99
N GLU A 204 -12.01 13.23 7.23
CA GLU A 204 -11.47 14.57 7.54
C GLU A 204 -10.06 14.73 6.94
N PRO A 205 -9.69 15.94 6.50
CA PRO A 205 -8.33 16.21 6.03
C PRO A 205 -7.31 15.99 7.15
N VAL A 206 -6.22 15.27 6.83
CA VAL A 206 -5.11 15.00 7.75
C VAL A 206 -3.86 15.72 7.24
N PRO A 207 -3.11 16.42 8.11
CA PRO A 207 -1.84 17.02 7.74
C PRO A 207 -0.84 15.95 7.27
N ILE A 208 -0.18 16.20 6.13
CA ILE A 208 0.79 15.29 5.51
C ILE A 208 1.95 14.98 6.45
N ASN A 209 2.32 15.93 7.32
CA ASN A 209 3.46 15.79 8.23
C ASN A 209 3.11 15.01 9.51
N TRP A 210 1.82 14.87 9.83
CA TRP A 210 1.34 14.06 10.96
C TRP A 210 1.09 12.61 10.55
N ALA A 211 0.98 12.35 9.25
CA ALA A 211 0.98 11.02 8.67
C ALA A 211 2.39 10.42 8.68
N LYS A 212 3.00 10.28 9.87
CA LYS A 212 4.25 9.52 10.06
C LYS A 212 4.11 8.07 9.55
N GLU A 213 2.88 7.60 9.39
CA GLU A 213 2.55 6.35 8.72
C GLU A 213 1.54 6.66 7.61
N GLU A 214 2.05 6.94 6.42
CA GLU A 214 1.20 6.93 5.24
C GLU A 214 0.76 5.48 4.98
N VAL A 215 -0.42 5.11 5.50
CA VAL A 215 -1.07 3.86 5.16
C VAL A 215 -1.33 3.87 3.65
N ASP A 216 -0.67 2.96 2.93
CA ASP A 216 -0.84 2.80 1.49
C ASP A 216 -2.31 2.49 1.17
N LEU A 217 -2.83 3.13 0.11
CA LEU A 217 -4.22 2.99 -0.34
C LEU A 217 -4.64 1.53 -0.52
N LYS A 218 -3.72 0.64 -0.88
CA LYS A 218 -3.99 -0.80 -1.00
C LYS A 218 -4.43 -1.40 0.35
N PHE A 219 -3.81 -0.99 1.46
CA PHE A 219 -4.18 -1.48 2.80
C PHE A 219 -5.57 -1.00 3.18
N LEU A 220 -5.87 0.28 2.95
CA LEU A 220 -7.21 0.83 3.17
C LEU A 220 -8.24 0.12 2.29
N ALA A 221 -7.91 -0.20 1.04
CA ALA A 221 -8.80 -0.93 0.15
C ALA A 221 -9.13 -2.34 0.66
N VAL A 222 -8.14 -3.05 1.22
CA VAL A 222 -8.35 -4.36 1.85
C VAL A 222 -9.26 -4.23 3.08
N GLU A 223 -9.01 -3.23 3.93
CA GLU A 223 -9.85 -2.98 5.11
C GLU A 223 -11.30 -2.68 4.72
N GLU A 224 -11.50 -1.80 3.73
CA GLU A 224 -12.82 -1.49 3.19
C GLU A 224 -13.52 -2.71 2.59
N ARG A 225 -12.79 -3.53 1.84
CA ARG A 225 -13.31 -4.78 1.29
C ARG A 225 -13.82 -5.70 2.39
N LEU A 226 -13.06 -5.87 3.47
CA LEU A 226 -13.44 -6.73 4.58
C LEU A 226 -14.66 -6.17 5.33
N ARG A 227 -14.75 -4.85 5.52
CA ARG A 227 -15.94 -4.19 6.09
C ARG A 227 -17.21 -4.40 5.25
N MET A 228 -17.06 -4.59 3.94
CA MET A 228 -18.20 -4.82 3.03
C MET A 228 -18.70 -6.26 3.01
N ILE A 229 -17.87 -7.24 3.38
CA ILE A 229 -18.22 -8.65 3.39
C ILE A 229 -18.89 -8.98 4.72
N ASP A 230 -20.11 -9.48 4.68
CA ASP A 230 -20.78 -9.95 5.90
C ASP A 230 -20.07 -11.21 6.40
N HIS A 231 -19.75 -11.26 7.70
CA HIS A 231 -19.14 -12.43 8.32
C HIS A 231 -19.99 -13.69 8.10
N ALA A 232 -21.32 -13.55 8.01
CA ALA A 232 -22.24 -14.66 7.74
C ALA A 232 -22.19 -15.20 6.30
N GLU A 233 -21.63 -14.46 5.34
CA GLU A 233 -21.61 -14.88 3.94
C GLU A 233 -20.54 -15.95 3.68
N THR A 234 -20.95 -17.18 3.37
CA THR A 234 -20.03 -18.31 3.16
C THR A 234 -19.18 -18.20 1.90
N TRP A 235 -19.50 -17.28 1.00
CA TRP A 235 -18.81 -17.12 -0.28
C TRP A 235 -18.59 -15.65 -0.62
N PHE A 236 -17.36 -15.36 -1.05
CA PHE A 236 -16.95 -14.06 -1.57
C PHE A 236 -15.96 -14.27 -2.73
N ASN A 237 -15.99 -13.39 -3.71
CA ASN A 237 -15.04 -13.40 -4.82
C ASN A 237 -14.59 -11.98 -5.15
N VAL A 238 -13.28 -11.77 -5.26
CA VAL A 238 -12.70 -10.51 -5.72
C VAL A 238 -12.41 -10.65 -7.20
N ILE A 239 -13.08 -9.85 -8.02
CA ILE A 239 -12.99 -9.90 -9.48
C ILE A 239 -11.90 -8.94 -9.97
N GLN A 240 -11.78 -7.78 -9.33
CA GLN A 240 -10.83 -6.72 -9.67
C GLN A 240 -10.25 -6.13 -8.40
N ASP A 241 -8.95 -5.85 -8.41
CA ASP A 241 -8.20 -5.26 -7.28
C ASP A 241 -6.92 -4.63 -7.83
N LYS A 242 -6.92 -3.31 -8.10
CA LYS A 242 -5.80 -2.65 -8.79
C LYS A 242 -5.75 -1.13 -8.53
N PRO A 243 -4.60 -0.48 -8.82
CA PRO A 243 -4.51 0.98 -8.80
C PRO A 243 -5.53 1.63 -9.74
N TYR A 244 -6.10 2.74 -9.30
CA TYR A 244 -7.07 3.53 -10.05
C TYR A 244 -6.55 4.95 -10.29
N MET A 245 -6.73 5.44 -11.52
CA MET A 245 -6.37 6.79 -11.90
C MET A 245 -7.63 7.58 -12.20
N LYS A 246 -7.86 8.63 -11.41
CA LYS A 246 -8.96 9.59 -11.62
C LYS A 246 -8.78 10.30 -12.97
N ARG A 247 -9.83 10.30 -13.79
CA ARG A 247 -9.79 10.71 -15.20
C ARG A 247 -10.31 12.12 -15.46
N MET A 248 -11.04 12.71 -14.51
CA MET A 248 -11.61 14.04 -14.68
C MET A 248 -11.07 15.03 -13.65
N ASN A 249 -10.80 16.25 -14.10
CA ASN A 249 -10.47 17.39 -13.25
C ASN A 249 -11.35 18.57 -13.64
N LEU A 250 -12.59 18.61 -13.13
CA LEU A 250 -13.63 19.53 -13.60
C LEU A 250 -13.44 20.99 -13.13
N ASN A 251 -12.58 21.25 -12.13
CA ASN A 251 -12.33 22.58 -11.58
C ASN A 251 -10.85 22.97 -11.55
N GLU A 252 -10.01 22.33 -12.37
CA GLU A 252 -8.55 22.57 -12.38
C GLU A 252 -7.93 22.43 -10.97
N ASP A 253 -8.38 21.41 -10.22
CA ASP A 253 -7.80 21.05 -8.93
C ASP A 253 -6.29 20.84 -9.08
N LEU A 254 -5.53 21.55 -8.26
CA LEU A 254 -4.08 21.44 -8.25
C LEU A 254 -3.62 20.18 -7.50
N SER A 255 -4.45 19.64 -6.61
CA SER A 255 -4.12 18.47 -5.79
C SER A 255 -3.69 17.26 -6.62
N GLU A 256 -2.81 16.45 -6.04
CA GLU A 256 -2.50 15.14 -6.59
C GLU A 256 -3.56 14.12 -6.17
N TRP A 257 -4.02 13.33 -7.14
CA TRP A 257 -5.01 12.28 -6.91
C TRP A 257 -4.36 10.93 -7.13
N SER A 258 -4.45 10.09 -6.11
CA SER A 258 -4.12 8.66 -6.20
C SER A 258 -5.39 7.87 -5.88
N GLY A 259 -5.49 6.66 -6.42
CA GLY A 259 -6.67 5.84 -6.20
C GLY A 259 -6.40 4.36 -6.24
N TRP A 260 -7.34 3.61 -5.68
CA TRP A 260 -7.37 2.16 -5.73
C TRP A 260 -8.80 1.70 -5.94
N GLU A 261 -9.00 0.68 -6.77
CA GLU A 261 -10.32 0.13 -7.04
C GLU A 261 -10.39 -1.37 -6.79
N PHE A 262 -11.57 -1.82 -6.37
CA PHE A 262 -11.88 -3.22 -6.36
C PHE A 262 -13.34 -3.50 -6.70
N LEU A 263 -13.58 -4.69 -7.25
CA LEU A 263 -14.91 -5.26 -7.47
C LEU A 263 -14.98 -6.58 -6.72
N SER A 264 -15.97 -6.69 -5.84
CA SER A 264 -16.24 -7.92 -5.09
C SER A 264 -17.68 -8.40 -5.28
N LYS A 265 -17.88 -9.71 -5.22
CA LYS A 265 -19.19 -10.34 -5.19
C LYS A 265 -19.33 -11.22 -3.98
N THR A 266 -20.53 -11.24 -3.44
CA THR A 266 -20.97 -12.13 -2.38
C THR A 266 -22.25 -12.83 -2.83
N MET A 267 -22.81 -13.70 -1.98
CA MET A 267 -24.07 -14.37 -2.30
C MET A 267 -25.25 -13.40 -2.44
N THR A 268 -25.19 -12.25 -1.78
CA THR A 268 -26.32 -11.31 -1.71
C THR A 268 -26.13 -10.07 -2.58
N LYS A 269 -24.90 -9.62 -2.81
CA LYS A 269 -24.60 -8.36 -3.52
C LYS A 269 -23.28 -8.42 -4.29
N ALA A 270 -23.16 -7.56 -5.30
CA ALA A 270 -21.90 -7.15 -5.87
C ALA A 270 -21.59 -5.71 -5.44
N SER A 271 -20.31 -5.42 -5.18
CA SER A 271 -19.85 -4.13 -4.69
C SER A 271 -18.64 -3.67 -5.49
N ALA A 272 -18.79 -2.56 -6.20
CA ALA A 272 -17.65 -1.83 -6.76
C ALA A 272 -17.25 -0.73 -5.78
N CYS A 273 -15.95 -0.55 -5.56
CA CYS A 273 -15.42 0.49 -4.71
C CYS A 273 -14.24 1.18 -5.39
N VAL A 274 -14.21 2.51 -5.30
CA VAL A 274 -13.06 3.34 -5.67
C VAL A 274 -12.69 4.19 -4.46
N LEU A 275 -11.48 3.98 -3.96
CA LEU A 275 -10.85 4.82 -2.95
C LEU A 275 -10.01 5.87 -3.68
N LEU A 276 -10.17 7.12 -3.29
CA LEU A 276 -9.41 8.26 -3.80
C LEU A 276 -8.71 8.94 -2.64
N ARG A 277 -7.42 9.19 -2.78
CA ARG A 277 -6.65 10.06 -1.89
C ARG A 277 -6.27 11.33 -2.63
N ARG A 278 -6.77 12.46 -2.14
CA ARG A 278 -6.44 13.80 -2.60
C ARG A 278 -5.30 14.34 -1.73
N LYS A 279 -4.08 14.37 -2.25
CA LYS A 279 -2.89 14.93 -1.59
C LYS A 279 -2.67 16.40 -2.01
N TYR A 280 -2.00 17.16 -1.15
CA TYR A 280 -1.66 18.56 -1.39
C TYR A 280 -2.92 19.39 -1.66
N THR A 281 -3.83 19.41 -0.68
CA THR A 281 -5.09 20.14 -0.80
C THR A 281 -4.86 21.65 -0.63
N PRO A 282 -5.28 22.52 -1.57
CA PRO A 282 -5.26 23.97 -1.40
C PRO A 282 -6.04 24.42 -0.14
N PRO A 283 -5.68 25.55 0.48
CA PRO A 283 -4.72 26.54 -0.02
C PRO A 283 -3.26 26.35 0.45
N LEU A 284 -3.04 25.53 1.48
CA LEU A 284 -1.73 25.33 2.10
C LEU A 284 -0.96 24.11 1.59
N MET A 285 -1.56 23.28 0.74
CA MET A 285 -0.92 22.12 0.09
C MET A 285 -0.31 21.11 1.06
N ASP A 286 -0.77 21.09 2.30
CA ASP A 286 -0.18 20.34 3.41
C ASP A 286 -1.12 19.29 4.00
N ASN A 287 -2.28 19.11 3.38
CA ASN A 287 -3.29 18.15 3.81
C ASN A 287 -3.51 17.08 2.74
N ARG A 288 -3.80 15.87 3.23
CA ARG A 288 -4.37 14.79 2.44
C ARG A 288 -5.80 14.50 2.91
N GLN A 289 -6.64 14.00 2.03
CA GLN A 289 -7.99 13.58 2.37
C GLN A 289 -8.37 12.35 1.57
N ASP A 290 -8.92 11.35 2.25
CA ASP A 290 -9.36 10.10 1.65
C ASP A 290 -10.88 10.15 1.42
N ILE A 291 -11.32 9.69 0.26
CA ILE A 291 -12.70 9.69 -0.21
C ILE A 291 -13.01 8.32 -0.77
N ILE A 292 -14.09 7.70 -0.31
CA ILE A 292 -14.44 6.32 -0.61
C ILE A 292 -15.81 6.31 -1.28
N VAL A 293 -15.84 5.86 -2.53
CA VAL A 293 -17.05 5.71 -3.32
C VAL A 293 -17.35 4.22 -3.44
N THR A 294 -18.53 3.81 -3.01
CA THR A 294 -18.99 2.42 -3.11
C THR A 294 -20.33 2.36 -3.81
N VAL A 295 -20.47 1.44 -4.75
CA VAL A 295 -21.75 1.14 -5.40
C VAL A 295 -22.08 -0.33 -5.17
N HIS A 296 -23.22 -0.59 -4.55
CA HIS A 296 -23.74 -1.92 -4.26
C HIS A 296 -24.92 -2.25 -5.18
N CYS A 297 -24.88 -3.43 -5.78
CA CYS A 297 -25.98 -3.99 -6.57
C CYS A 297 -26.39 -5.36 -6.01
N PRO A 298 -27.67 -5.56 -5.64
CA PRO A 298 -28.16 -6.87 -5.23
C PRO A 298 -27.99 -7.95 -6.30
N MET A 299 -27.51 -9.15 -5.92
CA MET A 299 -27.31 -10.27 -6.85
C MET A 299 -28.60 -10.71 -7.56
N LYS A 300 -29.77 -10.46 -6.95
CA LYS A 300 -31.09 -10.71 -7.56
C LYS A 300 -31.32 -9.90 -8.85
N ILE A 301 -30.63 -8.77 -9.02
CA ILE A 301 -30.71 -7.91 -10.20
C ILE A 301 -29.69 -8.39 -11.24
N MET A 302 -28.45 -8.63 -10.81
CA MET A 302 -27.37 -9.08 -11.69
C MET A 302 -27.62 -10.47 -12.26
N GLY A 303 -28.13 -11.40 -11.45
CA GLY A 303 -28.48 -12.76 -11.89
C GLY A 303 -29.58 -12.81 -12.95
N LYS A 304 -30.33 -11.71 -13.14
CA LYS A 304 -31.32 -11.56 -14.22
C LYS A 304 -30.74 -10.91 -15.48
N GLY A 305 -29.42 -10.66 -15.52
CA GLY A 305 -28.73 -9.98 -16.63
C GLY A 305 -29.12 -8.51 -16.81
N ARG A 306 -29.75 -7.89 -15.82
CA ARG A 306 -30.23 -6.48 -15.89
C ARG A 306 -29.17 -5.45 -15.51
N PHE A 307 -28.06 -5.92 -14.96
CA PHE A 307 -26.94 -5.09 -14.55
C PHE A 307 -25.67 -5.94 -14.57
N THR A 308 -24.69 -5.59 -15.38
CA THR A 308 -23.43 -6.34 -15.51
C THR A 308 -22.35 -5.84 -14.56
N ASP A 309 -21.25 -6.58 -14.46
CA ASP A 309 -20.08 -6.19 -13.66
C ASP A 309 -19.44 -4.91 -14.20
N GLU A 310 -19.38 -4.79 -15.53
CA GLU A 310 -18.86 -3.62 -16.23
C GLU A 310 -19.75 -2.40 -16.01
N GLU A 311 -21.08 -2.57 -16.01
CA GLU A 311 -22.01 -1.47 -15.73
C GLU A 311 -21.88 -0.98 -14.27
N LEU A 312 -21.70 -1.89 -13.31
CA LEU A 312 -21.48 -1.56 -11.90
C LEU A 312 -20.17 -0.80 -11.69
N LEU A 313 -19.08 -1.28 -12.30
CA LEU A 313 -17.79 -0.60 -12.27
C LEU A 313 -17.88 0.77 -12.95
N THR A 314 -18.52 0.86 -14.12
CA THR A 314 -18.68 2.11 -14.86
C THR A 314 -19.45 3.15 -14.04
N GLU A 315 -20.51 2.73 -13.34
CA GLU A 315 -21.27 3.63 -12.48
C GLU A 315 -20.38 4.17 -11.34
N CYS A 316 -19.61 3.30 -10.68
CA CYS A 316 -18.67 3.70 -9.64
C CYS A 316 -17.57 4.63 -10.18
N HIS A 317 -17.05 4.37 -11.39
CA HIS A 317 -16.04 5.20 -12.04
C HIS A 317 -16.56 6.59 -12.36
N ILE A 318 -17.77 6.71 -12.93
CA ILE A 318 -18.36 8.01 -13.26
C ILE A 318 -18.47 8.87 -11.99
N ILE A 319 -18.96 8.28 -10.90
CA ILE A 319 -19.12 8.98 -9.63
C ILE A 319 -17.74 9.41 -9.10
N ALA A 320 -16.78 8.48 -9.02
CA ALA A 320 -15.45 8.75 -8.51
C ALA A 320 -14.67 9.78 -9.35
N ASP A 321 -14.70 9.64 -10.68
CA ASP A 321 -14.07 10.57 -11.61
C ASP A 321 -14.67 11.97 -11.49
N SER A 322 -15.99 12.06 -11.28
CA SER A 322 -16.69 13.33 -11.19
C SER A 322 -16.49 14.09 -9.87
N ILE A 323 -15.93 13.46 -8.83
CA ILE A 323 -15.63 14.11 -7.55
C ILE A 323 -14.78 15.35 -7.81
N THR A 324 -15.30 16.49 -7.38
CA THR A 324 -14.68 17.80 -7.61
C THR A 324 -14.94 18.68 -6.40
N SER A 325 -13.95 19.44 -5.94
CA SER A 325 -14.15 20.41 -4.84
C SER A 325 -15.21 21.44 -5.23
N MET A 326 -15.99 21.92 -4.25
CA MET A 326 -16.97 22.98 -4.49
C MET A 326 -16.33 24.32 -4.84
N ASN A 327 -15.06 24.51 -4.50
CA ASN A 327 -14.30 25.72 -4.78
C ASN A 327 -14.10 25.89 -6.29
N GLU A 328 -14.47 27.07 -6.79
CA GLU A 328 -14.35 27.42 -8.21
C GLU A 328 -12.89 27.65 -8.63
N LYS A 329 -12.05 28.05 -7.68
CA LYS A 329 -10.63 28.28 -7.87
C LYS A 329 -9.82 27.64 -6.75
N SER A 330 -8.71 27.02 -7.13
CA SER A 330 -7.71 26.51 -6.20
C SER A 330 -6.72 27.62 -5.87
N THR A 331 -7.04 28.46 -4.90
CA THR A 331 -6.13 29.53 -4.46
C THR A 331 -5.03 28.95 -3.60
N VAL A 332 -3.77 29.25 -3.93
CA VAL A 332 -2.58 28.76 -3.22
C VAL A 332 -1.97 29.90 -2.41
N TYR A 333 -1.71 29.67 -1.13
CA TYR A 333 -1.09 30.67 -0.27
C TYR A 333 0.43 30.57 -0.37
N CYS A 334 0.98 31.00 -1.51
CA CYS A 334 2.39 30.81 -1.85
C CYS A 334 3.35 31.32 -0.77
N ASP A 335 3.08 32.46 -0.13
CA ASP A 335 3.97 32.99 0.92
C ASP A 335 4.02 32.09 2.16
N MET A 336 2.86 31.61 2.62
CA MET A 336 2.77 30.69 3.76
C MET A 336 3.33 29.31 3.41
N LEU A 337 3.08 28.85 2.19
CA LEU A 337 3.60 27.59 1.68
C LEU A 337 5.13 27.67 1.55
N GLN A 338 5.69 28.77 1.04
CA GLN A 338 7.13 29.00 0.95
C GLN A 338 7.76 29.01 2.34
N ALA A 339 7.14 29.66 3.33
CA ALA A 339 7.61 29.63 4.71
C ALA A 339 7.66 28.19 5.28
N LYS A 340 6.67 27.33 4.95
CA LYS A 340 6.69 25.91 5.33
C LYS A 340 7.77 25.11 4.61
N VAL A 341 8.00 25.41 3.33
CA VAL A 341 9.06 24.82 2.51
C VAL A 341 10.43 25.20 3.06
N ASP A 342 10.63 26.46 3.44
CA ASP A 342 11.84 26.96 4.08
C ASP A 342 12.03 26.38 5.49
N ALA A 343 10.94 26.19 6.22
CA ALA A 343 10.92 25.49 7.51
C ALA A 343 11.08 23.96 7.36
N LEU A 344 11.35 23.45 6.17
CA LEU A 344 11.56 22.03 5.89
C LEU A 344 10.46 21.11 6.46
N MET A 345 9.21 21.57 6.46
CA MET A 345 8.12 20.83 7.11
C MET A 345 7.64 19.63 6.29
N PHE A 346 7.91 19.58 5.00
CA PHE A 346 7.38 18.59 4.07
C PHE A 346 8.22 17.30 4.01
N ASN A 347 7.61 16.21 3.54
CA ASN A 347 8.32 14.96 3.26
C ASN A 347 8.92 14.93 1.84
N SER A 348 9.65 13.85 1.52
CA SER A 348 10.34 13.68 0.23
C SER A 348 9.41 13.78 -0.99
N GLU A 349 8.22 13.18 -0.93
CA GLU A 349 7.25 13.22 -2.02
C GLU A 349 6.71 14.64 -2.23
N ALA A 350 6.40 15.31 -1.13
CA ALA A 350 5.88 16.66 -1.12
C ALA A 350 6.87 17.67 -1.73
N TYR A 351 8.16 17.60 -1.41
CA TYR A 351 9.15 18.46 -2.07
C TYR A 351 9.23 18.24 -3.56
N LYS A 352 9.20 16.98 -4.00
CA LYS A 352 9.21 16.64 -5.43
C LYS A 352 7.99 17.22 -6.12
N TRP A 353 6.81 17.07 -5.51
CA TRP A 353 5.56 17.61 -6.02
C TRP A 353 5.62 19.15 -6.09
N LEU A 354 5.97 19.81 -4.99
CA LEU A 354 6.05 21.28 -4.87
C LEU A 354 7.01 21.89 -5.90
N ASN A 355 8.19 21.30 -6.07
CA ASN A 355 9.15 21.74 -7.07
C ASN A 355 8.61 21.52 -8.51
N SER A 356 7.95 20.39 -8.77
CA SER A 356 7.44 20.08 -10.12
C SER A 356 6.21 20.89 -10.54
N ARG A 357 5.35 21.26 -9.58
CA ARG A 357 4.05 21.90 -9.83
C ARG A 357 4.05 23.40 -9.57
N LEU A 358 4.77 23.86 -8.55
CA LEU A 358 4.76 25.25 -8.11
C LEU A 358 6.14 25.93 -8.21
N ASP A 359 7.18 25.21 -8.66
CA ASP A 359 8.58 25.67 -8.69
C ASP A 359 9.09 26.19 -7.33
N MET A 360 8.56 25.61 -6.24
CA MET A 360 8.93 25.99 -4.88
C MET A 360 10.08 25.13 -4.37
N ARG A 361 11.09 25.79 -3.80
CA ARG A 361 12.29 25.14 -3.27
C ARG A 361 12.64 25.74 -1.90
N PRO A 362 13.18 24.94 -0.97
CA PRO A 362 13.71 25.48 0.27
C PRO A 362 14.87 26.42 -0.01
N SER A 363 14.91 27.55 0.67
CA SER A 363 16.10 28.42 0.80
C SER A 363 17.32 27.62 1.27
N PHE A 364 17.09 26.62 2.13
CA PHE A 364 18.11 25.69 2.59
C PHE A 364 18.72 24.80 1.48
N ALA A 365 18.10 24.72 0.29
CA ALA A 365 18.60 23.92 -0.82
C ALA A 365 20.04 24.25 -1.21
N VAL A 366 20.49 25.51 -1.04
CA VAL A 366 21.87 25.92 -1.33
C VAL A 366 22.88 25.14 -0.48
N HIS A 367 22.58 24.93 0.81
CA HIS A 367 23.46 24.18 1.72
C HIS A 367 23.43 22.67 1.42
N ALA A 368 22.24 22.12 1.14
CA ALA A 368 22.11 20.72 0.74
C ALA A 368 22.87 20.43 -0.58
N LYS A 369 22.79 21.33 -1.57
CA LYS A 369 23.53 21.25 -2.83
C LYS A 369 25.05 21.22 -2.62
N ARG A 370 25.58 22.01 -1.68
CA ARG A 370 27.02 22.00 -1.32
C ARG A 370 27.46 20.62 -0.81
N LEU A 371 26.69 20.02 0.10
CA LEU A 371 26.97 18.67 0.60
C LEU A 371 26.89 17.63 -0.52
N VAL A 372 25.84 17.68 -1.34
CA VAL A 372 25.68 16.74 -2.47
C VAL A 372 26.84 16.86 -3.47
N ALA A 373 27.30 18.07 -3.77
CA ALA A 373 28.48 18.30 -4.60
C ALA A 373 29.77 17.74 -3.97
N ALA A 374 29.93 17.85 -2.65
CA ALA A 374 31.04 17.22 -1.92
C ALA A 374 31.00 15.69 -2.04
N VAL A 375 29.82 15.07 -1.86
CA VAL A 375 29.62 13.62 -2.02
C VAL A 375 29.93 13.18 -3.44
N ILE A 376 29.42 13.88 -4.45
CA ILE A 376 29.69 13.58 -5.86
C ILE A 376 31.19 13.67 -6.16
N SER A 377 31.87 14.70 -5.66
CA SER A 377 33.31 14.88 -5.85
C SER A 377 34.12 13.76 -5.18
N LEU A 378 33.70 13.32 -3.99
CA LEU A 378 34.26 12.19 -3.27
C LEU A 378 34.14 10.90 -4.08
N LEU A 379 32.94 10.58 -4.57
CA LEU A 379 32.66 9.38 -5.36
C LEU A 379 33.40 9.37 -6.71
N GLN A 380 33.51 10.53 -7.35
CA GLN A 380 34.26 10.69 -8.61
C GLN A 380 35.75 10.46 -8.44
N ARG A 381 36.34 10.95 -7.34
CA ARG A 381 37.79 10.78 -7.08
C ARG A 381 38.16 9.29 -7.03
N GLU A 382 37.25 8.45 -6.54
CA GLU A 382 37.42 7.00 -6.48
C GLU A 382 36.96 6.26 -7.74
N GLY A 383 36.58 6.96 -8.80
CA GLY A 383 36.15 6.37 -10.07
C GLY A 383 34.79 5.67 -10.03
N LEU A 384 33.95 5.97 -9.04
CA LEU A 384 32.64 5.33 -8.85
C LEU A 384 31.51 6.02 -9.64
N LEU A 385 31.79 7.18 -10.24
CA LEU A 385 30.89 7.95 -11.08
C LEU A 385 31.57 8.26 -12.43
N GLN A 386 30.93 7.93 -13.55
CA GLN A 386 31.50 8.12 -14.89
C GLN A 386 31.29 9.55 -15.43
N ASP A 387 30.19 10.24 -15.07
CA ASP A 387 29.79 11.52 -15.67
C ASP A 387 30.07 12.74 -14.76
N ARG A 388 31.36 13.09 -14.58
CA ARG A 388 31.72 14.11 -13.59
C ARG A 388 31.15 15.51 -13.84
N LYS A 389 31.34 16.00 -15.06
CA LYS A 389 31.06 17.41 -15.40
C LYS A 389 29.57 17.69 -15.52
N GLU A 390 28.81 16.73 -16.01
CA GLU A 390 27.37 16.89 -16.24
C GLU A 390 26.58 16.93 -14.93
N LEU A 391 26.94 16.07 -13.96
CA LEU A 391 26.28 16.04 -12.65
C LEU A 391 26.55 17.31 -11.85
N LEU A 392 27.80 17.79 -11.80
CA LEU A 392 28.13 19.03 -11.09
C LEU A 392 27.50 20.26 -11.77
N HIS A 393 27.47 20.30 -13.11
CA HIS A 393 26.80 21.36 -13.85
C HIS A 393 25.28 21.41 -13.57
N SER A 394 24.64 20.26 -13.34
CA SER A 394 23.21 20.20 -13.01
C SER A 394 22.87 20.68 -11.58
N ILE A 395 23.85 20.77 -10.67
CA ILE A 395 23.64 21.24 -9.29
C ILE A 395 23.80 22.76 -9.20
N ASP A 396 25.00 23.26 -9.56
CA ASP A 396 25.39 24.67 -9.71
C ASP A 396 26.88 24.76 -10.11
N GLU A 397 27.24 25.56 -11.12
CA GLU A 397 28.63 25.76 -11.56
C GLU A 397 29.49 26.52 -10.53
N ARG A 398 28.88 27.21 -9.57
CA ARG A 398 29.58 28.11 -8.62
C ARG A 398 30.08 27.42 -7.35
N LEU A 399 29.90 26.11 -7.22
CA LEU A 399 30.23 25.40 -5.98
C LEU A 399 31.74 25.10 -5.90
N PRO A 400 32.40 25.37 -4.76
CA PRO A 400 33.82 25.08 -4.57
C PRO A 400 34.09 23.57 -4.68
N MET A 401 35.12 23.19 -5.45
CA MET A 401 35.36 21.79 -5.84
C MET A 401 36.09 20.93 -4.80
N ASN A 402 36.58 21.51 -3.70
CA ASN A 402 37.37 20.80 -2.68
C ASN A 402 36.66 20.83 -1.32
N LEU A 403 35.46 20.26 -1.25
CA LEU A 403 34.68 20.19 -0.01
C LEU A 403 34.81 18.80 0.62
N ASN A 404 35.19 18.76 1.89
CA ASN A 404 35.13 17.56 2.71
C ASN A 404 33.68 17.34 3.18
N VAL A 405 33.19 16.11 3.08
CA VAL A 405 31.83 15.74 3.51
C VAL A 405 31.62 15.98 5.01
N SER A 406 32.62 15.70 5.85
CA SER A 406 32.50 15.89 7.31
C SER A 406 32.34 17.37 7.66
N ASP A 407 33.21 18.22 7.10
CA ASP A 407 33.17 19.67 7.30
C ASP A 407 31.83 20.25 6.81
N MET A 408 31.26 19.73 5.72
CA MET A 408 29.93 20.16 5.25
C MET A 408 28.80 19.73 6.17
N ILE A 409 28.90 18.59 6.85
CA ILE A 409 27.92 18.16 7.86
C ILE A 409 28.02 19.07 9.10
N GLU A 410 29.22 19.44 9.51
CA GLU A 410 29.43 20.42 10.59
C GLU A 410 28.92 21.82 10.21
N ASP A 411 29.17 22.28 8.98
CA ASP A 411 28.61 23.54 8.45
C ASP A 411 27.07 23.51 8.46
N LEU A 412 26.46 22.38 8.10
CA LEU A 412 25.00 22.21 8.15
C LEU A 412 24.49 22.27 9.60
N HIS A 413 25.23 21.71 10.56
CA HIS A 413 24.92 21.82 11.98
C HIS A 413 24.98 23.29 12.45
N TRP A 414 26.04 24.01 12.12
CA TRP A 414 26.22 25.41 12.51
C TRP A 414 25.22 26.37 11.84
N THR A 415 25.00 26.23 10.53
CA THR A 415 24.00 27.02 9.79
C THR A 415 22.60 26.77 10.36
N SER A 416 22.32 25.53 10.79
CA SER A 416 21.07 25.18 11.46
C SER A 416 20.92 25.86 12.81
N VAL A 417 22.01 26.02 13.57
CA VAL A 417 21.98 26.69 14.88
C VAL A 417 21.84 28.21 14.74
N GLU A 418 22.61 28.86 13.85
CA GLU A 418 22.56 30.31 13.65
C GLU A 418 21.29 30.80 12.96
N GLY A 419 20.86 30.10 11.90
CA GLY A 419 19.62 30.44 11.20
C GLY A 419 18.40 30.33 12.12
N PHE A 420 18.40 29.33 13.01
CA PHE A 420 17.33 29.09 13.97
C PHE A 420 17.37 30.04 15.18
N ALA A 421 18.56 30.36 15.71
CA ALA A 421 18.71 31.34 16.79
C ALA A 421 18.22 32.74 16.40
N ASN A 422 18.38 33.14 15.12
CA ASN A 422 17.86 34.42 14.61
C ASN A 422 16.33 34.40 14.41
N LEU A 423 15.75 33.25 14.05
CA LEU A 423 14.30 33.05 13.96
C LEU A 423 13.61 33.09 15.33
N LEU A 424 14.25 32.55 16.38
CA LEU A 424 13.68 32.55 17.73
C LEU A 424 13.82 33.90 18.44
N LYS A 425 14.94 34.60 18.26
CA LYS A 425 15.15 35.96 18.84
C LYS A 425 14.17 37.00 18.31
N SER A 426 13.52 36.74 17.18
CA SER A 426 12.48 37.61 16.61
C SER A 426 11.04 37.20 16.98
N GLY A 427 10.85 36.04 17.62
CA GLY A 427 9.54 35.41 17.82
C GLY A 427 8.97 35.40 19.25
N GLY A 428 9.67 35.97 20.25
CA GLY A 428 9.15 36.13 21.61
C GLY A 428 8.87 34.82 22.37
N LEU A 429 9.54 33.72 22.02
CA LEU A 429 9.44 32.45 22.76
C LEU A 429 10.30 32.56 24.04
N GLY A 430 9.68 32.21 25.18
CA GLY A 430 10.25 32.42 26.52
C GLY A 430 11.52 31.63 26.83
N ASP A 431 12.15 31.97 27.96
CA ASP A 431 13.44 31.45 28.46
C ASP A 431 13.44 29.95 28.87
N ASP A 432 12.56 29.10 28.32
CA ASP A 432 12.57 27.67 28.61
C ASP A 432 13.57 26.93 27.70
N ASP A 433 14.76 26.66 28.27
CA ASP A 433 15.86 25.96 27.60
C ASP A 433 15.44 24.57 27.05
N ALA A 434 14.45 23.90 27.66
CA ALA A 434 14.00 22.58 27.21
C ALA A 434 13.16 22.66 25.92
N GLU A 435 12.24 23.64 25.84
CA GLU A 435 11.46 23.89 24.63
C GLU A 435 12.38 24.32 23.47
N TYR A 436 13.38 25.15 23.77
CA TYR A 436 14.40 25.58 22.82
C TYR A 436 15.14 24.39 22.20
N ASP A 437 15.62 23.47 23.04
CA ASP A 437 16.36 22.30 22.60
C ASP A 437 15.49 21.34 21.79
N ALA A 438 14.22 21.14 22.18
CA ALA A 438 13.27 20.34 21.42
C ALA A 438 13.08 20.86 19.99
N ILE A 439 12.87 22.18 19.82
CA ILE A 439 12.65 22.75 18.49
C ILE A 439 13.95 22.70 17.66
N ARG A 440 15.12 22.98 18.26
CA ARG A 440 16.43 22.85 17.60
C ARG A 440 16.65 21.43 17.09
N ASN A 441 16.39 20.44 17.92
CA ASN A 441 16.58 19.03 17.56
C ASN A 441 15.56 18.58 16.49
N ALA A 442 14.32 19.10 16.52
CA ALA A 442 13.32 18.85 15.48
C ALA A 442 13.70 19.49 14.14
N TRP A 443 14.27 20.70 14.15
CA TRP A 443 14.86 21.33 12.96
C TRP A 443 15.99 20.47 12.39
N TYR A 444 16.90 19.99 13.22
CA TYR A 444 18.03 19.18 12.75
C TYR A 444 17.58 17.84 12.12
N SER A 445 16.54 17.22 12.67
CA SER A 445 15.91 16.03 12.07
C SER A 445 15.29 16.31 10.69
N ARG A 446 14.68 17.49 10.49
CA ARG A 446 14.13 17.92 9.20
C ARG A 446 15.23 18.17 8.17
N VAL A 447 16.33 18.80 8.60
CA VAL A 447 17.51 19.02 7.75
C VAL A 447 18.07 17.67 7.27
N SER A 448 18.27 16.72 8.17
CA SER A 448 18.72 15.37 7.80
C SER A 448 17.77 14.72 6.79
N SER A 449 16.46 14.77 7.04
CA SER A 449 15.44 14.21 6.14
C SER A 449 15.48 14.82 4.74
N TYR A 450 15.64 16.15 4.64
CA TYR A 450 15.73 16.85 3.37
C TYR A 450 17.05 16.56 2.63
N VAL A 451 18.17 16.40 3.36
CA VAL A 451 19.43 15.96 2.76
C VAL A 451 19.32 14.54 2.22
N THR A 452 18.67 13.63 2.93
CA THR A 452 18.35 12.28 2.43
C THR A 452 17.56 12.34 1.13
N HIS A 453 16.52 13.18 1.07
CA HIS A 453 15.76 13.41 -0.15
C HIS A 453 16.67 13.87 -1.31
N CYS A 454 17.53 14.85 -1.06
CA CYS A 454 18.46 15.36 -2.07
C CYS A 454 19.42 14.29 -2.61
N LEU A 455 19.93 13.41 -1.74
CA LEU A 455 20.87 12.32 -2.07
C LEU A 455 20.18 11.10 -2.70
N ASN A 456 18.88 10.93 -2.48
CA ASN A 456 18.09 9.82 -3.01
C ASN A 456 17.24 10.25 -4.21
N GLY A 457 17.86 10.96 -5.16
CA GLY A 457 17.24 11.34 -6.42
C GLY A 457 16.33 12.58 -6.39
N GLY A 458 16.20 13.26 -5.26
CA GLY A 458 15.45 14.53 -5.19
C GLY A 458 16.04 15.64 -6.06
N LEU A 459 17.38 15.75 -6.12
CA LEU A 459 18.06 16.75 -6.96
C LEU A 459 18.44 16.23 -8.35
N LEU A 460 18.91 14.97 -8.43
CA LEU A 460 19.54 14.41 -9.64
C LEU A 460 18.78 13.23 -10.26
N GLY A 461 17.57 12.94 -9.77
CA GLY A 461 16.79 11.79 -10.24
C GLY A 461 17.52 10.47 -10.03
N SER A 462 17.44 9.56 -11.01
CA SER A 462 18.11 8.25 -10.93
C SER A 462 19.64 8.31 -11.00
N ARG A 463 20.25 9.47 -11.33
CA ARG A 463 21.70 9.60 -11.50
C ARG A 463 22.48 9.57 -10.18
N LEU A 464 21.85 9.94 -9.07
CA LEU A 464 22.40 9.80 -7.72
C LEU A 464 21.31 9.26 -6.81
N THR A 465 21.53 8.06 -6.28
CA THR A 465 20.61 7.39 -5.36
C THR A 465 21.36 6.93 -4.12
N LEU A 466 20.63 6.71 -3.03
CA LEU A 466 21.21 6.20 -1.80
C LEU A 466 21.88 4.83 -2.04
N LYS A 467 21.31 4.00 -2.91
CA LYS A 467 21.90 2.70 -3.30
C LYS A 467 23.34 2.84 -3.82
N LEU A 468 23.59 3.85 -4.66
CA LEU A 468 24.93 4.11 -5.19
C LEU A 468 25.92 4.54 -4.10
N ILE A 469 25.47 5.35 -3.15
CA ILE A 469 26.27 5.78 -2.00
C ILE A 469 26.60 4.57 -1.11
N LEU A 470 25.64 3.68 -0.86
CA LEU A 470 25.88 2.45 -0.10
C LEU A 470 26.85 1.49 -0.80
N GLU A 471 26.72 1.33 -2.12
CA GLU A 471 27.66 0.52 -2.92
C GLU A 471 29.08 1.11 -2.91
N SER A 472 29.22 2.42 -2.75
CA SER A 472 30.52 3.10 -2.75
C SER A 472 31.32 2.89 -1.46
N GLU A 473 30.66 2.81 -0.31
CA GLU A 473 31.29 2.50 0.99
C GLU A 473 32.00 1.13 0.96
N LEU A 474 31.44 0.22 0.16
CA LEU A 474 31.93 -1.13 -0.07
C LEU A 474 33.14 -1.19 -0.99
N ARG A 475 33.13 -0.41 -2.08
CA ARG A 475 34.15 -0.50 -3.14
C ARG A 475 35.42 0.29 -2.87
N ALA A 476 35.36 1.35 -2.05
CA ALA A 476 36.48 2.26 -1.83
C ALA A 476 36.73 2.53 -0.32
N PRO A 477 37.70 1.85 0.31
CA PRO A 477 38.02 2.03 1.73
C PRO A 477 38.48 3.45 2.09
N SER A 478 39.10 4.16 1.14
CA SER A 478 39.58 5.55 1.23
C SER A 478 38.48 6.58 1.54
N VAL A 479 37.23 6.26 1.21
CA VAL A 479 36.07 7.16 1.40
C VAL A 479 35.10 6.68 2.48
N ARG A 480 35.39 5.52 3.08
CA ARG A 480 34.53 4.87 4.07
C ARG A 480 34.20 5.80 5.22
N GLU A 481 35.18 6.45 5.85
CA GLU A 481 34.94 7.30 7.02
C GLU A 481 34.00 8.47 6.70
N SER A 482 34.18 9.14 5.56
CA SER A 482 33.31 10.22 5.10
C SER A 482 31.90 9.75 4.77
N ILE A 483 31.77 8.58 4.13
CA ILE A 483 30.46 7.99 3.82
C ILE A 483 29.77 7.50 5.10
N THR A 484 30.47 6.83 6.01
CA THR A 484 29.92 6.40 7.30
C THR A 484 29.43 7.61 8.12
N CYS A 485 30.18 8.72 8.12
CA CYS A 485 29.76 9.98 8.75
C CYS A 485 28.46 10.52 8.11
N LEU A 486 28.38 10.54 6.78
CA LEU A 486 27.19 10.90 6.04
C LEU A 486 26.00 10.00 6.38
N LEU A 487 26.19 8.67 6.33
CA LEU A 487 25.17 7.66 6.61
C LEU A 487 24.61 7.81 8.02
N ARG A 488 25.46 8.04 9.03
CA ARG A 488 25.02 8.32 10.40
C ARG A 488 24.14 9.56 10.46
N PHE A 489 24.57 10.65 9.81
CA PHE A 489 23.80 11.89 9.78
C PHE A 489 22.44 11.74 9.11
N ILE A 490 22.36 11.08 7.94
CA ILE A 490 21.11 10.93 7.18
C ILE A 490 20.17 9.87 7.77
N LEU A 491 20.72 8.83 8.40
CA LEU A 491 19.95 7.85 9.18
C LEU A 491 19.32 8.53 10.40
N HIS A 492 20.05 9.47 11.00
CA HIS A 492 19.59 10.31 12.09
C HIS A 492 18.99 9.53 13.25
N LEU A 493 19.67 8.47 13.66
CA LEU A 493 19.24 7.61 14.75
C LEU A 493 19.29 8.37 16.07
N ARG A 494 18.15 8.55 16.73
CA ARG A 494 18.03 9.32 17.96
C ARG A 494 16.92 8.82 18.88
N PRO A 495 16.94 9.16 20.17
CA PRO A 495 15.79 8.94 21.05
C PRO A 495 14.53 9.65 20.51
N ARG A 496 13.35 9.05 20.73
CA ARG A 496 12.02 9.63 20.47
C ARG A 496 11.81 10.94 21.24
N ASP A 497 12.44 11.03 22.41
CA ASP A 497 12.50 12.23 23.21
C ASP A 497 13.25 13.34 22.45
N VAL A 498 12.49 14.35 22.03
CA VAL A 498 12.99 15.44 21.19
C VAL A 498 13.87 16.43 21.94
N GLU A 499 13.77 16.49 23.27
CA GLU A 499 14.54 17.38 24.15
C GLU A 499 16.01 16.95 24.21
N LYS A 500 16.28 15.65 24.07
CA LYS A 500 17.66 15.13 24.07
C LYS A 500 18.41 15.54 22.81
N PRO A 501 19.64 16.09 22.93
CA PRO A 501 20.43 16.51 21.79
C PRO A 501 20.76 15.32 20.91
N TYR A 502 20.74 15.54 19.59
CA TYR A 502 21.21 14.54 18.65
C TYR A 502 22.71 14.31 18.85
N GLN A 503 23.09 13.06 19.09
CA GLN A 503 24.46 12.60 19.01
C GLN A 503 24.54 11.57 17.89
N ALA A 504 25.56 11.69 17.03
CA ALA A 504 25.78 10.74 15.95
C ALA A 504 26.20 9.39 16.55
N SER A 505 25.21 8.57 16.90
CA SER A 505 25.42 7.24 17.47
C SER A 505 25.36 6.18 16.38
N ASP A 506 26.21 5.17 16.54
CA ASP A 506 26.14 3.97 15.73
C ASP A 506 25.00 3.07 16.22
N VAL A 507 24.34 2.35 15.31
CA VAL A 507 23.32 1.34 15.65
C VAL A 507 23.88 0.31 16.63
N ARG A 508 25.20 0.05 16.58
CA ARG A 508 25.93 -0.82 17.50
C ARG A 508 25.83 -0.44 18.98
N HIS A 509 25.68 0.85 19.30
CA HIS A 509 25.52 1.31 20.68
C HIS A 509 24.14 0.98 21.27
N LEU A 510 23.15 0.69 20.43
CA LEU A 510 21.79 0.33 20.87
C LEU A 510 21.65 -1.14 21.28
N SER A 511 22.59 -2.00 20.88
CA SER A 511 22.54 -3.43 21.20
C SER A 511 23.09 -3.78 22.59
N GLY A 512 23.82 -2.87 23.24
CA GLY A 512 24.54 -3.12 24.49
C GLY A 512 23.90 -2.57 25.77
N GLU A 513 23.06 -1.53 25.66
CA GLU A 513 22.30 -0.98 26.78
C GLU A 513 20.85 -1.45 26.67
N ASN A 514 20.11 -1.55 27.78
CA ASN A 514 18.70 -2.03 27.85
C ASN A 514 17.68 -1.16 27.05
N GLY A 515 18.12 -0.36 26.08
CA GLY A 515 17.29 0.47 25.21
C GLY A 515 16.61 -0.35 24.13
N SER A 516 15.30 -0.55 24.28
CA SER A 516 14.47 -1.00 23.16
C SER A 516 14.56 0.02 22.01
N LEU A 517 14.74 -0.44 20.78
CA LEU A 517 14.63 0.37 19.55
C LEU A 517 13.29 1.12 19.47
N ILE A 518 12.28 0.68 20.23
CA ILE A 518 10.98 1.35 20.39
C ILE A 518 11.14 2.78 20.89
N ASN A 519 12.18 3.06 21.67
CA ASN A 519 12.45 4.40 22.21
C ASN A 519 13.24 5.30 21.25
N TYR A 520 13.52 4.83 20.04
CA TYR A 520 14.30 5.56 19.03
C TYR A 520 13.47 5.89 17.80
N THR A 521 13.91 6.89 17.05
CA THR A 521 13.44 7.25 15.71
C THR A 521 14.61 7.37 14.77
N PHE A 522 14.38 7.10 13.49
CA PHE A 522 15.37 7.17 12.42
C PHE A 522 14.67 7.52 11.10
N ASN A 523 15.46 7.80 10.07
CA ASN A 523 14.96 8.04 8.72
C ASN A 523 14.65 6.70 8.02
N ALA A 524 13.36 6.40 7.84
CA ALA A 524 12.89 5.14 7.25
C ALA A 524 13.44 4.90 5.83
N HIS A 525 13.53 5.94 4.99
CA HIS A 525 14.05 5.80 3.62
C HIS A 525 15.52 5.35 3.59
N VAL A 526 16.31 5.75 4.59
CA VAL A 526 17.70 5.30 4.70
C VAL A 526 17.75 3.82 5.07
N MET A 527 16.89 3.41 6.01
CA MET A 527 16.77 2.01 6.42
C MET A 527 16.27 1.10 5.29
N GLU A 528 15.30 1.54 4.50
CA GLU A 528 14.85 0.82 3.31
C GLU A 528 16.00 0.64 2.30
N GLY A 529 16.78 1.70 2.06
CA GLY A 529 17.97 1.64 1.20
C GLY A 529 19.00 0.62 1.70
N LEU A 530 19.26 0.61 3.01
CA LEU A 530 20.16 -0.36 3.65
C LEU A 530 19.65 -1.81 3.54
N ASN A 531 18.33 -2.03 3.65
CA ASN A 531 17.71 -3.34 3.57
C ASN A 531 17.61 -3.89 2.14
N SER A 532 17.58 -3.03 1.12
CA SER A 532 17.38 -3.40 -0.29
C SER A 532 18.63 -3.93 -1.03
N GLN A 533 19.76 -4.10 -0.35
CA GLN A 533 21.03 -4.57 -0.95
C GLN A 533 21.00 -6.10 -1.22
N PRO A 534 21.43 -6.58 -2.41
CA PRO A 534 21.49 -8.01 -2.73
C PRO A 534 22.50 -8.78 -1.85
N GLU A 535 22.18 -10.03 -1.53
CA GLU A 535 22.93 -10.86 -0.56
C GLU A 535 24.41 -11.12 -0.91
N ASP A 536 24.81 -10.92 -2.18
CA ASP A 536 26.14 -11.24 -2.71
C ASP A 536 27.25 -10.20 -2.39
N LEU A 537 26.92 -9.04 -1.83
CA LEU A 537 27.90 -8.05 -1.37
C LEU A 537 28.24 -8.28 0.12
N HIS A 538 29.20 -9.18 0.38
CA HIS A 538 29.74 -9.46 1.71
C HIS A 538 30.49 -8.24 2.31
N LEU A 539 29.79 -7.43 3.10
CA LEU A 539 30.38 -6.46 4.02
C LEU A 539 31.18 -7.14 5.16
N PRO A 540 32.32 -6.56 5.62
CA PRO A 540 32.92 -6.86 6.94
C PRO A 540 32.07 -6.38 8.13
N VAL A 541 30.94 -5.72 7.86
CA VAL A 541 29.95 -5.20 8.82
C VAL A 541 28.98 -6.29 9.32
N ARG A 542 29.01 -7.50 8.75
CA ARG A 542 28.09 -8.60 9.08
C ARG A 542 28.27 -9.28 10.45
N ARG A 543 29.22 -8.88 11.31
CA ARG A 543 29.36 -9.50 12.66
C ARG A 543 28.75 -8.71 13.83
N ALA A 544 28.25 -7.49 13.63
CA ALA A 544 27.62 -6.73 14.73
C ALA A 544 26.39 -5.90 14.33
N GLU A 545 26.21 -5.52 13.07
CA GLU A 545 25.09 -4.64 12.64
C GLU A 545 23.89 -5.40 12.05
N VAL A 546 24.06 -6.70 11.74
CA VAL A 546 22.98 -7.60 11.30
C VAL A 546 22.03 -7.95 12.45
N GLU A 547 22.46 -7.84 13.70
CA GLU A 547 21.61 -8.05 14.87
C GLU A 547 20.65 -6.87 15.13
N GLY A 548 20.96 -5.67 14.63
CA GLY A 548 20.10 -4.49 14.69
C GLY A 548 19.20 -4.32 13.47
N GLY A 549 19.75 -4.41 12.25
CA GLY A 549 19.03 -4.10 11.00
C GLY A 549 17.86 -5.06 10.67
N LYS A 550 18.00 -6.36 10.97
CA LYS A 550 16.93 -7.35 10.78
C LYS A 550 15.75 -7.16 11.74
N LYS A 551 15.96 -6.50 12.89
CA LYS A 551 14.92 -6.22 13.89
C LYS A 551 14.10 -4.97 13.58
N ILE A 552 14.53 -4.16 12.60
CA ILE A 552 14.00 -2.80 12.34
C ILE A 552 13.10 -2.76 11.11
N SER A 553 13.25 -3.66 10.13
CA SER A 553 12.26 -3.77 9.04
C SER A 553 10.89 -4.28 9.53
N GLU A 554 10.82 -4.76 10.76
CA GLU A 554 9.61 -5.20 11.45
C GLU A 554 8.94 -4.08 12.27
N MET A 555 9.60 -2.91 12.42
CA MET A 555 9.16 -1.82 13.28
C MET A 555 8.58 -0.62 12.53
N THR A 556 8.50 -0.66 11.20
CA THR A 556 7.89 0.42 10.41
C THR A 556 6.37 0.53 10.57
N HIS A 557 5.71 -0.33 11.38
CA HIS A 557 4.25 -0.33 11.55
C HIS A 557 3.66 -0.71 12.93
N THR A 558 4.39 -0.69 14.05
CA THR A 558 3.74 -1.04 15.35
C THR A 558 4.26 -0.27 16.57
N GLU A 559 3.31 0.28 17.35
CA GLU A 559 3.49 0.84 18.69
C GLU A 559 3.42 -0.21 19.82
N GLU A 560 4.11 0.13 20.93
CA GLU A 560 4.09 -0.40 22.31
C GLU A 560 4.03 -1.91 22.61
N ILE A 561 5.13 -2.46 23.14
CA ILE A 561 5.11 -3.63 24.03
C ILE A 561 6.22 -3.53 25.10
N THR A 562 5.84 -3.51 26.38
CA THR A 562 6.70 -3.89 27.53
C THR A 562 6.37 -5.32 27.94
N VAL A 563 7.36 -6.21 28.11
CA VAL A 563 7.19 -7.49 28.82
C VAL A 563 8.40 -7.76 29.72
N ALA A 564 8.07 -8.12 30.96
CA ALA A 564 8.94 -8.39 32.09
C ALA A 564 9.93 -9.55 31.86
N SER A 565 11.14 -9.39 32.39
CA SER A 565 12.13 -10.45 32.50
C SER A 565 12.00 -11.18 33.84
N SER A 566 11.88 -12.51 33.79
CA SER A 566 12.11 -13.39 34.93
C SER A 566 13.47 -14.06 34.73
N GLY A 567 14.41 -13.74 35.63
CA GLY A 567 15.77 -14.24 35.60
C GLY A 567 15.91 -15.70 36.05
N SER A 568 16.91 -16.36 35.50
CA SER A 568 17.56 -17.54 36.09
C SER A 568 18.97 -17.61 35.54
N THR A 569 19.94 -17.44 36.44
CA THR A 569 21.38 -17.52 36.20
C THR A 569 21.89 -18.90 36.59
N THR A 570 22.68 -19.52 35.71
CA THR A 570 23.74 -20.47 36.10
C THR A 570 24.90 -20.36 35.10
N PRO A 571 26.17 -20.24 35.56
CA PRO A 571 27.33 -20.18 34.68
C PRO A 571 28.03 -21.54 34.56
N GLY A 572 28.55 -21.82 33.36
CA GLY A 572 29.70 -22.72 33.15
C GLY A 572 29.42 -23.96 32.28
N SER A 573 29.87 -23.94 31.03
CA SER A 573 31.13 -24.59 30.64
C SER A 573 31.48 -24.22 29.19
N ALA A 574 32.78 -24.09 28.94
CA ALA A 574 33.34 -23.83 27.63
C ALA A 574 33.17 -25.05 26.72
N ASP A 575 32.47 -24.84 25.61
CA ASP A 575 32.77 -25.39 24.30
C ASP A 575 32.05 -24.46 23.30
N GLN A 576 32.79 -23.94 22.31
CA GLN A 576 32.18 -23.19 21.21
C GLN A 576 31.53 -24.18 20.24
N PRO A 577 30.24 -24.00 19.89
CA PRO A 577 29.81 -24.37 18.56
C PRO A 577 29.05 -23.23 17.86
N GLU A 578 29.28 -23.14 16.54
CA GLU A 578 28.29 -22.77 15.51
C GLU A 578 27.22 -21.74 15.91
N THR A 579 27.59 -20.46 16.01
CA THR A 579 26.65 -19.35 16.25
C THR A 579 26.01 -18.76 14.98
N GLN A 580 26.17 -19.39 13.81
CA GLN A 580 25.71 -18.78 12.54
C GLN A 580 24.19 -18.85 12.28
N GLY A 581 23.41 -19.64 13.03
CA GLY A 581 21.94 -19.75 12.84
C GLY A 581 21.06 -18.78 13.65
N LYS A 582 21.61 -18.07 14.64
CA LYS A 582 20.82 -17.28 15.61
C LYS A 582 20.02 -16.09 15.03
N PRO A 583 20.48 -15.35 14.01
CA PRO A 583 19.77 -14.17 13.53
C PRO A 583 18.48 -14.47 12.77
N LEU A 584 18.45 -15.55 11.99
CA LEU A 584 17.25 -15.94 11.24
C LEU A 584 16.20 -16.58 12.15
N GLU A 585 16.63 -17.32 13.18
CA GLU A 585 15.72 -17.81 14.23
C GLU A 585 15.06 -16.65 15.01
N LEU A 586 15.83 -15.63 15.38
CA LEU A 586 15.30 -14.45 16.06
C LEU A 586 14.31 -13.68 15.18
N LEU A 587 14.65 -13.44 13.91
CA LEU A 587 13.77 -12.80 12.93
C LEU A 587 12.47 -13.60 12.76
N ALA A 588 12.58 -14.90 12.53
CA ALA A 588 11.41 -15.76 12.36
C ALA A 588 10.52 -15.79 13.62
N ALA A 589 11.11 -15.73 14.81
CA ALA A 589 10.37 -15.62 16.07
C ALA A 589 9.65 -14.27 16.19
N THR A 590 10.28 -13.15 15.80
CA THR A 590 9.64 -11.83 15.82
C THR A 590 8.51 -11.75 14.80
N LEU A 591 8.74 -12.17 13.55
CA LEU A 591 7.71 -12.26 12.51
C LEU A 591 6.53 -13.12 12.97
N LEU A 592 6.76 -14.24 13.66
CA LEU A 592 5.69 -15.06 14.20
C LEU A 592 4.87 -14.33 15.29
N GLN A 593 5.51 -13.51 16.14
CA GLN A 593 4.80 -12.69 17.12
C GLN A 593 4.02 -11.55 16.45
N LEU A 594 4.58 -10.94 15.42
CA LEU A 594 3.90 -9.94 14.61
C LEU A 594 2.67 -10.56 13.93
N LEU A 595 2.81 -11.71 13.29
CA LEU A 595 1.69 -12.45 12.67
C LEU A 595 0.55 -12.76 13.66
N ARG A 596 0.89 -13.01 14.94
CA ARG A 596 -0.08 -13.30 16.00
C ARG A 596 -0.83 -12.07 16.49
N LYS A 597 -0.16 -10.91 16.55
CA LYS A 597 -0.68 -9.68 17.17
C LYS A 597 -1.31 -8.73 16.18
N GLU A 598 -0.74 -8.64 14.98
CA GLU A 598 -1.19 -7.72 13.94
C GLU A 598 -2.64 -8.00 13.58
N GLU A 599 -3.48 -7.00 13.32
CA GLU A 599 -4.87 -7.19 12.84
C GLU A 599 -4.98 -6.95 11.34
N CYS A 600 -4.03 -6.22 10.76
CA CYS A 600 -3.98 -5.94 9.33
C CYS A 600 -3.72 -7.20 8.49
N VAL A 601 -4.73 -7.60 7.71
CA VAL A 601 -4.70 -8.81 6.86
C VAL A 601 -3.58 -8.79 5.83
N LEU A 602 -3.30 -7.65 5.20
CA LEU A 602 -2.24 -7.54 4.20
C LEU A 602 -0.85 -7.67 4.85
N LEU A 603 -0.63 -7.06 6.01
CA LEU A 603 0.62 -7.20 6.74
C LEU A 603 0.81 -8.64 7.23
N ARG A 604 -0.26 -9.29 7.74
CA ARG A 604 -0.23 -10.73 8.05
C ARG A 604 0.15 -11.56 6.83
N ALA A 605 -0.38 -11.26 5.65
CA ALA A 605 -0.05 -11.98 4.42
C ALA A 605 1.43 -11.81 4.03
N GLN A 606 1.97 -10.59 4.15
CA GLN A 606 3.38 -10.30 3.88
C GLN A 606 4.31 -10.99 4.89
N VAL A 607 3.98 -10.94 6.17
CA VAL A 607 4.72 -11.62 7.25
C VAL A 607 4.69 -13.13 7.06
N ALA A 608 3.53 -13.69 6.70
CA ALA A 608 3.39 -15.11 6.38
C ALA A 608 4.24 -15.51 5.17
N ALA A 609 4.22 -14.73 4.09
CA ALA A 609 5.07 -14.98 2.92
C ALA A 609 6.57 -14.88 3.24
N ALA A 610 6.98 -13.91 4.05
CA ALA A 610 8.36 -13.76 4.51
C ALA A 610 8.82 -14.97 5.33
N LEU A 611 7.96 -15.46 6.25
CA LEU A 611 8.20 -16.69 7.01
C LEU A 611 8.31 -17.92 6.10
N THR A 612 7.46 -18.05 5.08
CA THR A 612 7.55 -19.10 4.05
C THR A 612 8.91 -19.06 3.34
N GLY A 613 9.38 -17.87 2.95
CA GLY A 613 10.69 -17.67 2.33
C GLY A 613 11.85 -18.08 3.24
N ILE A 614 11.83 -17.63 4.51
CA ILE A 614 12.85 -17.99 5.51
C ILE A 614 12.88 -19.50 5.73
N MET A 615 11.73 -20.14 5.90
CA MET A 615 11.62 -21.59 6.11
C MET A 615 12.05 -22.42 4.89
N SER A 616 11.88 -21.86 3.68
CA SER A 616 12.34 -22.50 2.44
C SER A 616 13.85 -22.44 2.32
N ALA A 617 14.46 -21.32 2.70
CA ALA A 617 15.91 -21.13 2.68
C ALA A 617 16.61 -21.94 3.77
N GLU A 618 16.05 -22.01 4.98
CA GLU A 618 16.68 -22.65 6.14
C GLU A 618 15.74 -23.64 6.85
N LYS A 619 15.87 -24.93 6.51
CA LYS A 619 15.01 -26.00 7.03
C LYS A 619 15.04 -26.09 8.57
N ILE A 620 16.18 -25.80 9.20
CA ILE A 620 16.38 -25.92 10.65
C ILE A 620 15.36 -25.08 11.45
N ILE A 621 14.89 -23.96 10.90
CA ILE A 621 13.95 -23.03 11.55
C ILE A 621 12.51 -23.59 11.65
N LYS A 622 12.15 -24.57 10.80
CA LYS A 622 10.78 -25.12 10.75
C LYS A 622 10.34 -25.72 12.09
N ARG A 623 11.23 -26.45 12.77
CA ARG A 623 10.92 -27.11 14.06
C ARG A 623 10.69 -26.10 15.20
N PRO A 624 11.56 -25.11 15.45
CA PRO A 624 11.29 -24.03 16.40
C PRO A 624 9.96 -23.31 16.17
N LEU A 625 9.65 -22.92 14.93
CA LEU A 625 8.40 -22.21 14.61
C LEU A 625 7.16 -23.09 14.81
N ALA A 626 7.23 -24.37 14.42
CA ALA A 626 6.15 -25.32 14.67
C ALA A 626 5.88 -25.49 16.17
N LYS A 627 6.93 -25.56 17.00
CA LYS A 627 6.81 -25.58 18.47
C LYS A 627 6.24 -24.28 19.05
N ALA A 628 6.57 -23.13 18.45
CA ALA A 628 6.07 -21.81 18.83
C ALA A 628 4.61 -21.56 18.41
N GLY A 629 3.95 -22.54 17.77
CA GLY A 629 2.54 -22.50 17.44
C GLY A 629 2.22 -21.93 16.05
N LEU A 630 3.20 -21.81 15.14
CA LEU A 630 2.99 -21.35 13.76
C LEU A 630 1.87 -22.12 13.06
N MET A 631 1.82 -23.44 13.25
CA MET A 631 0.80 -24.29 12.62
C MET A 631 -0.63 -23.92 13.02
N ARG A 632 -0.87 -23.68 14.31
CA ARG A 632 -2.19 -23.32 14.79
C ARG A 632 -2.61 -21.97 14.22
N LEU A 633 -1.67 -21.01 14.24
CA LEU A 633 -1.88 -19.69 13.68
C LEU A 633 -2.17 -19.76 12.17
N ALA A 634 -1.38 -20.51 11.39
CA ALA A 634 -1.61 -20.65 9.95
C ALA A 634 -2.98 -21.26 9.62
N VAL A 635 -3.51 -22.18 10.43
CA VAL A 635 -4.88 -22.70 10.29
C VAL A 635 -5.92 -21.63 10.63
N GLU A 636 -5.74 -20.88 11.72
CA GLU A 636 -6.61 -19.74 12.07
C GLU A 636 -6.65 -18.69 10.94
N LEU A 637 -5.53 -18.50 10.22
CA LEU A 637 -5.47 -17.60 9.06
C LEU A 637 -6.23 -18.12 7.84
N LEU A 638 -6.48 -19.44 7.72
CA LEU A 638 -7.30 -20.01 6.63
C LEU A 638 -8.78 -19.64 6.74
N ASP A 639 -9.25 -19.24 7.93
CA ASP A 639 -10.64 -18.81 8.14
C ASP A 639 -10.87 -17.36 7.68
N ILE A 640 -9.80 -16.60 7.40
CA ILE A 640 -9.90 -15.20 6.98
C ILE A 640 -10.17 -15.12 5.47
N LYS A 641 -11.22 -14.39 5.12
CA LYS A 641 -11.73 -14.21 3.75
C LYS A 641 -10.89 -13.23 2.92
N ASP A 642 -9.61 -13.54 2.71
CA ASP A 642 -8.71 -12.77 1.87
C ASP A 642 -7.77 -13.68 1.07
N ASP A 643 -7.77 -13.57 -0.27
CA ASP A 643 -7.00 -14.48 -1.13
C ASP A 643 -5.49 -14.36 -0.94
N GLY A 644 -4.98 -13.15 -0.66
CA GLY A 644 -3.55 -12.94 -0.45
C GLY A 644 -3.07 -13.60 0.84
N LEU A 645 -3.84 -13.43 1.91
CA LEU A 645 -3.57 -14.09 3.19
C LEU A 645 -3.78 -15.61 3.10
N LEU A 646 -4.82 -16.07 2.41
CA LEU A 646 -5.06 -17.50 2.18
C LEU A 646 -3.89 -18.14 1.44
N LEU A 647 -3.40 -17.53 0.37
CA LEU A 647 -2.22 -18.02 -0.36
C LEU A 647 -0.97 -18.05 0.53
N ALA A 648 -0.73 -17.00 1.31
CA ALA A 648 0.42 -16.95 2.20
C ALA A 648 0.33 -18.00 3.32
N ALA A 649 -0.86 -18.22 3.88
CA ALA A 649 -1.12 -19.22 4.90
C ALA A 649 -1.01 -20.65 4.34
N LEU A 650 -1.51 -20.92 3.13
CA LEU A 650 -1.34 -22.20 2.45
C LEU A 650 0.14 -22.48 2.16
N GLY A 651 0.89 -21.50 1.65
CA GLY A 651 2.34 -21.63 1.42
C GLY A 651 3.14 -21.89 2.71
N LEU A 652 2.74 -21.25 3.82
CA LEU A 652 3.30 -21.54 5.14
C LEU A 652 3.07 -23.00 5.55
N LEU A 653 1.84 -23.48 5.38
CA LEU A 653 1.46 -24.86 5.72
C LEU A 653 2.18 -25.88 4.84
N GLU A 654 2.28 -25.63 3.53
CA GLU A 654 3.06 -26.45 2.58
C GLU A 654 4.50 -26.61 3.07
N CYS A 655 5.16 -25.49 3.45
CA CYS A 655 6.52 -25.52 3.96
C CYS A 655 6.71 -26.36 5.22
N VAL A 656 5.71 -26.42 6.12
CA VAL A 656 5.81 -27.25 7.33
C VAL A 656 5.57 -28.73 7.04
N VAL A 657 4.65 -29.05 6.11
CA VAL A 657 4.27 -30.43 5.77
C VAL A 657 5.41 -31.20 5.11
N ASP A 658 6.31 -30.52 4.40
CA ASP A 658 7.43 -31.14 3.67
C ASP A 658 8.53 -31.78 4.56
N GLU A 659 8.57 -31.53 5.88
CA GLU A 659 9.79 -31.83 6.66
C GLU A 659 9.85 -33.22 7.32
N SER A 660 8.74 -33.80 7.79
CA SER A 660 8.74 -35.16 8.38
C SER A 660 7.35 -35.79 8.49
N ASP A 661 7.27 -37.12 8.38
CA ASP A 661 6.00 -37.87 8.49
C ASP A 661 5.32 -37.71 9.86
N ARG A 662 6.11 -37.50 10.92
CA ARG A 662 5.57 -37.21 12.27
C ARG A 662 4.91 -35.82 12.33
N THR A 663 5.47 -34.84 11.63
CA THR A 663 4.86 -33.52 11.49
C THR A 663 3.56 -33.63 10.69
N LYS A 664 3.55 -34.40 9.59
CA LYS A 664 2.33 -34.64 8.76
C LYS A 664 1.18 -35.20 9.58
N MET A 665 1.40 -36.25 10.38
CA MET A 665 0.35 -36.79 11.24
C MET A 665 -0.17 -35.77 12.27
N LEU A 666 0.72 -34.96 12.85
CA LEU A 666 0.32 -33.90 13.79
C LEU A 666 -0.45 -32.78 13.10
N VAL A 667 -0.09 -32.43 11.87
CA VAL A 667 -0.78 -31.42 11.04
C VAL A 667 -2.16 -31.93 10.64
N ALA A 668 -2.24 -33.15 10.09
CA ALA A 668 -3.48 -33.79 9.65
C ALA A 668 -4.50 -33.91 10.80
N ARG A 669 -4.05 -34.34 11.99
CA ARG A 669 -4.89 -34.46 13.19
C ARG A 669 -5.29 -33.12 13.82
N ARG A 670 -4.62 -32.01 13.48
CA ARG A 670 -4.85 -30.68 14.08
C ARG A 670 -5.76 -29.78 13.22
N SER A 671 -6.78 -30.37 12.59
CA SER A 671 -7.84 -29.62 11.91
C SER A 671 -7.43 -28.86 10.64
N VAL A 672 -6.29 -29.16 10.00
CA VAL A 672 -5.90 -28.50 8.72
C VAL A 672 -6.66 -29.09 7.54
N LEU A 673 -6.93 -30.40 7.57
CA LEU A 673 -7.53 -31.13 6.46
C LEU A 673 -8.91 -30.55 6.08
N ARG A 674 -9.74 -30.24 7.07
CA ARG A 674 -11.10 -29.76 6.85
C ARG A 674 -11.14 -28.37 6.18
N PRO A 675 -10.48 -27.31 6.71
CA PRO A 675 -10.37 -26.02 6.04
C PRO A 675 -9.81 -26.13 4.61
N THR A 676 -8.75 -26.93 4.39
CA THR A 676 -8.18 -27.12 3.05
C THR A 676 -9.20 -27.74 2.08
N VAL A 677 -9.95 -28.75 2.52
CA VAL A 677 -11.01 -29.38 1.71
C VAL A 677 -12.18 -28.42 1.48
N GLU A 678 -12.57 -27.63 2.47
CA GLU A 678 -13.62 -26.62 2.35
C GLU A 678 -13.23 -25.51 1.35
N ILE A 679 -11.96 -25.08 1.34
CA ILE A 679 -11.42 -24.15 0.34
C ILE A 679 -11.53 -24.73 -1.08
N ILE A 680 -11.10 -25.98 -1.30
CA ILE A 680 -11.20 -26.65 -2.61
C ILE A 680 -12.67 -26.78 -3.04
N LYS A 681 -13.54 -27.30 -2.17
CA LYS A 681 -14.97 -27.51 -2.48
C LYS A 681 -15.69 -26.21 -2.83
N SER A 682 -15.39 -25.13 -2.10
CA SER A 682 -16.08 -23.85 -2.27
C SER A 682 -15.60 -23.08 -3.50
N ASN A 683 -14.39 -23.37 -3.99
CA ASN A 683 -13.74 -22.55 -5.03
C ASN A 683 -13.36 -23.32 -6.30
N CYS A 684 -13.51 -24.65 -6.38
CA CYS A 684 -13.03 -25.46 -7.52
C CYS A 684 -13.62 -25.06 -8.87
N ASP A 685 -14.80 -24.44 -8.90
CA ASP A 685 -15.46 -23.97 -10.14
C ASP A 685 -15.12 -22.51 -10.52
N THR A 686 -14.38 -21.80 -9.66
CA THR A 686 -14.12 -20.36 -9.81
C THR A 686 -12.75 -20.12 -10.43
N LYS A 687 -12.71 -19.77 -11.72
CA LYS A 687 -11.45 -19.52 -12.45
C LYS A 687 -10.56 -18.44 -11.80
N SER A 688 -11.14 -17.39 -11.22
CA SER A 688 -10.36 -16.34 -10.52
C SER A 688 -9.69 -16.83 -9.24
N LYS A 689 -10.11 -17.99 -8.71
CA LYS A 689 -9.55 -18.61 -7.50
C LYS A 689 -8.65 -19.81 -7.83
N SER A 690 -8.29 -20.04 -9.09
CA SER A 690 -7.53 -21.22 -9.50
C SER A 690 -6.21 -21.37 -8.76
N THR A 691 -5.52 -20.26 -8.49
CA THR A 691 -4.24 -20.26 -7.75
C THR A 691 -4.43 -20.65 -6.29
N VAL A 692 -5.44 -20.11 -5.60
CA VAL A 692 -5.78 -20.49 -4.21
C VAL A 692 -6.12 -21.98 -4.12
N VAL A 693 -6.97 -22.46 -5.04
CA VAL A 693 -7.37 -23.87 -5.10
C VAL A 693 -6.17 -24.77 -5.41
N ALA A 694 -5.27 -24.34 -6.28
CA ALA A 694 -4.08 -25.09 -6.61
C ALA A 694 -3.14 -25.27 -5.42
N HIS A 695 -2.88 -24.20 -4.65
CA HIS A 695 -2.11 -24.30 -3.40
C HIS A 695 -2.82 -25.20 -2.37
N ALA A 696 -4.15 -25.08 -2.23
CA ALA A 696 -4.91 -25.98 -1.36
C ALA A 696 -4.80 -27.46 -1.82
N CYS A 697 -4.83 -27.73 -3.13
CA CYS A 697 -4.57 -29.04 -3.70
C CYS A 697 -3.14 -29.51 -3.43
N HIS A 698 -2.14 -28.64 -3.54
CA HIS A 698 -0.74 -28.98 -3.27
C HIS A 698 -0.53 -29.36 -1.80
N LEU A 699 -1.05 -28.55 -0.88
CA LEU A 699 -1.07 -28.85 0.55
C LEU A 699 -1.76 -30.20 0.82
N LEU A 700 -2.92 -30.43 0.20
CA LEU A 700 -3.65 -31.70 0.31
C LEU A 700 -2.81 -32.88 -0.17
N ALA A 701 -2.07 -32.74 -1.28
CA ALA A 701 -1.17 -33.77 -1.78
C ALA A 701 -0.06 -34.11 -0.75
N GLY A 702 0.52 -33.08 -0.13
CA GLY A 702 1.50 -33.25 0.95
C GLY A 702 0.93 -33.99 2.16
N LEU A 703 -0.29 -33.65 2.58
CA LEU A 703 -1.00 -34.31 3.69
C LEU A 703 -1.36 -35.77 3.36
N CYS A 704 -1.82 -36.06 2.14
CA CYS A 704 -2.19 -37.41 1.68
C CYS A 704 -1.01 -38.26 1.18
N THR A 705 0.22 -37.86 1.50
CA THR A 705 1.40 -38.71 1.28
C THR A 705 1.37 -39.93 2.21
N ASP A 706 0.79 -39.79 3.40
CA ASP A 706 0.53 -40.87 4.35
C ASP A 706 -0.78 -41.60 4.02
N ASP A 707 -0.75 -42.93 4.03
CA ASP A 707 -1.88 -43.78 3.63
C ASP A 707 -3.08 -43.64 4.59
N ALA A 708 -2.83 -43.56 5.90
CA ALA A 708 -3.89 -43.41 6.90
C ALA A 708 -4.62 -42.06 6.76
N THR A 709 -3.87 -40.97 6.59
CA THR A 709 -4.43 -39.64 6.36
C THR A 709 -5.22 -39.58 5.05
N ARG A 710 -4.75 -40.26 4.00
CA ARG A 710 -5.44 -40.35 2.72
C ARG A 710 -6.77 -41.11 2.84
N GLU A 711 -6.77 -42.27 3.49
CA GLU A 711 -7.99 -43.06 3.72
C GLU A 711 -9.01 -42.29 4.57
N GLU A 712 -8.57 -41.63 5.64
CA GLU A 712 -9.42 -40.76 6.47
C GLU A 712 -10.02 -39.61 5.65
N CYS A 713 -9.22 -38.98 4.79
CA CYS A 713 -9.66 -37.89 3.92
C CYS A 713 -10.76 -38.33 2.94
N ILE A 714 -10.57 -39.47 2.28
CA ILE A 714 -11.54 -40.01 1.31
C ILE A 714 -12.82 -40.46 2.02
N ALA A 715 -12.70 -41.11 3.19
CA ALA A 715 -13.84 -41.54 3.99
C ALA A 715 -14.66 -40.35 4.50
N THR A 716 -14.00 -39.29 4.97
CA THR A 716 -14.65 -38.09 5.52
C THR A 716 -15.23 -37.19 4.42
N PHE A 717 -14.58 -37.14 3.25
CA PHE A 717 -14.97 -36.25 2.14
C PHE A 717 -15.08 -36.98 0.80
N PRO A 718 -16.11 -37.83 0.58
CA PRO A 718 -16.22 -38.66 -0.62
C PRO A 718 -16.27 -37.88 -1.95
N SER A 719 -16.76 -36.63 -1.92
CA SER A 719 -16.86 -35.76 -3.11
C SER A 719 -15.56 -35.01 -3.45
N LEU A 720 -14.51 -35.15 -2.64
CA LEU A 720 -13.27 -34.41 -2.80
C LEU A 720 -12.52 -34.74 -4.11
N PRO A 721 -12.38 -36.02 -4.53
CA PRO A 721 -11.75 -36.34 -5.81
C PRO A 721 -12.41 -35.60 -6.98
N ASP A 722 -13.74 -35.55 -7.03
CA ASP A 722 -14.47 -34.84 -8.07
C ASP A 722 -14.22 -33.32 -8.04
N CYS A 723 -14.04 -32.74 -6.85
CA CYS A 723 -13.71 -31.31 -6.71
C CYS A 723 -12.29 -31.00 -7.21
N VAL A 724 -11.31 -31.85 -6.87
CA VAL A 724 -9.93 -31.73 -7.38
C VAL A 724 -9.90 -31.90 -8.90
N MET A 725 -10.68 -32.84 -9.43
CA MET A 725 -10.83 -33.03 -10.89
C MET A 725 -11.43 -31.82 -11.60
N ARG A 726 -12.41 -31.14 -10.98
CA ARG A 726 -12.96 -29.89 -11.51
C ARG A 726 -11.95 -28.75 -11.43
N ALA A 727 -11.20 -28.64 -10.33
CA ALA A 727 -10.11 -27.68 -10.20
C ALA A 727 -9.04 -27.86 -11.29
N PHE A 728 -8.61 -29.11 -11.54
CA PHE A 728 -7.67 -29.45 -12.62
C PHE A 728 -8.15 -28.99 -14.00
N ARG A 729 -9.46 -29.13 -14.28
CA ARG A 729 -10.04 -28.70 -15.56
C ARG A 729 -10.17 -27.18 -15.69
N ASN A 730 -10.32 -26.48 -14.57
CA ASN A 730 -10.48 -25.03 -14.53
C ASN A 730 -9.14 -24.28 -14.51
N ALA A 731 -8.06 -24.93 -14.08
CA ALA A 731 -6.70 -24.41 -14.19
C ALA A 731 -6.29 -24.22 -15.67
N ALA A 732 -5.41 -23.25 -15.92
CA ALA A 732 -4.87 -23.03 -17.26
C ALA A 732 -4.02 -24.24 -17.70
N SER A 733 -4.12 -24.62 -18.97
CA SER A 733 -3.38 -25.78 -19.50
C SER A 733 -1.87 -25.58 -19.38
N ARG A 734 -1.18 -26.57 -18.79
CA ARG A 734 0.25 -26.60 -18.50
C ARG A 734 0.72 -25.51 -17.53
N SER A 735 -0.17 -24.96 -16.71
CA SER A 735 0.23 -23.99 -15.68
C SER A 735 0.69 -24.69 -14.41
N ALA A 736 1.42 -23.95 -13.55
CA ALA A 736 1.81 -24.44 -12.23
C ALA A 736 0.58 -24.89 -11.41
N GLU A 737 -0.55 -24.18 -11.53
CA GLU A 737 -1.81 -24.53 -10.86
C GLU A 737 -2.32 -25.91 -11.27
N GLN A 738 -2.22 -26.22 -12.57
CA GLN A 738 -2.64 -27.52 -13.09
C GLN A 738 -1.72 -28.63 -12.59
N THR A 739 -0.40 -28.39 -12.52
CA THR A 739 0.59 -29.31 -11.94
C THR A 739 0.29 -29.62 -10.47
N MET A 740 0.00 -28.60 -9.67
CA MET A 740 -0.39 -28.77 -8.26
C MET A 740 -1.65 -29.61 -8.10
N CYS A 741 -2.65 -29.40 -8.96
CA CYS A 741 -3.85 -30.23 -8.99
C CYS A 741 -3.51 -31.69 -9.36
N LEU A 742 -2.58 -31.93 -10.29
CA LEU A 742 -2.14 -33.28 -10.67
C LEU A 742 -1.46 -34.02 -9.51
N HIS A 743 -0.65 -33.32 -8.71
CA HIS A 743 -0.07 -33.91 -7.50
C HIS A 743 -1.17 -34.38 -6.53
N ALA A 744 -2.21 -33.58 -6.33
CA ALA A 744 -3.35 -33.96 -5.50
C ALA A 744 -4.10 -35.17 -6.08
N VAL A 745 -4.31 -35.20 -7.40
CA VAL A 745 -4.93 -36.33 -8.10
C VAL A 745 -4.11 -37.61 -7.90
N ASP A 746 -2.80 -37.61 -8.18
CA ASP A 746 -1.94 -38.80 -7.97
C ASP A 746 -2.05 -39.32 -6.53
N ARG A 747 -1.93 -38.42 -5.55
CA ARG A 747 -1.96 -38.82 -4.13
C ARG A 747 -3.31 -39.38 -3.73
N LEU A 748 -4.42 -38.71 -4.04
CA LEU A 748 -5.76 -39.18 -3.65
C LEU A 748 -6.13 -40.51 -4.33
N CYS A 749 -5.77 -40.69 -5.60
CA CYS A 749 -6.17 -41.88 -6.37
C CYS A 749 -5.66 -43.18 -5.78
N ARG A 750 -4.51 -43.16 -5.12
CA ARG A 750 -3.93 -44.34 -4.47
C ARG A 750 -4.78 -44.88 -3.31
N GLY A 751 -5.71 -44.08 -2.78
CA GLY A 751 -6.67 -44.51 -1.75
C GLY A 751 -8.07 -44.79 -2.31
N LEU A 752 -8.30 -44.63 -3.61
CA LEU A 752 -9.61 -44.86 -4.21
C LEU A 752 -9.81 -46.33 -4.56
N GLY A 753 -11.05 -46.80 -4.43
CA GLY A 753 -11.47 -48.06 -5.02
C GLY A 753 -11.43 -48.02 -6.55
N ARG A 754 -11.54 -49.20 -7.19
CA ARG A 754 -11.43 -49.37 -8.64
C ARG A 754 -12.31 -48.40 -9.45
N GLU A 755 -13.55 -48.18 -9.04
CA GLU A 755 -14.48 -47.26 -9.70
C GLU A 755 -14.02 -45.80 -9.64
N GLY A 756 -13.48 -45.37 -8.50
CA GLY A 756 -12.93 -44.02 -8.34
C GLY A 756 -11.72 -43.79 -9.24
N VAL A 757 -10.83 -44.77 -9.37
CA VAL A 757 -9.68 -44.69 -10.28
C VAL A 757 -10.14 -44.62 -11.75
N LEU A 758 -11.20 -45.33 -12.13
CA LEU A 758 -11.79 -45.24 -13.47
C LEU A 758 -12.40 -43.86 -13.74
N SER A 759 -13.10 -43.26 -12.76
CA SER A 759 -13.62 -41.89 -12.88
C SER A 759 -12.49 -40.88 -13.11
N VAL A 760 -11.41 -40.99 -12.35
CA VAL A 760 -10.23 -40.11 -12.53
C VAL A 760 -9.60 -40.32 -13.89
N ARG A 761 -9.38 -41.57 -14.31
CA ARG A 761 -8.85 -41.90 -15.64
C ARG A 761 -9.62 -41.18 -16.74
N ASP A 762 -10.94 -41.32 -16.73
CA ASP A 762 -11.80 -40.73 -17.76
C ASP A 762 -11.78 -39.19 -17.71
N ALA A 763 -11.54 -38.63 -16.52
CA ALA A 763 -11.52 -37.19 -16.31
C ALA A 763 -10.19 -36.49 -16.65
N VAL A 764 -9.02 -37.12 -16.47
CA VAL A 764 -7.69 -36.51 -16.77
C VAL A 764 -7.11 -36.89 -18.13
N THR A 765 -7.34 -38.12 -18.59
CA THR A 765 -6.52 -38.74 -19.66
C THR A 765 -6.54 -37.94 -20.96
N GLY A 766 -7.73 -37.51 -21.40
CA GLY A 766 -7.87 -36.76 -22.65
C GLY A 766 -7.12 -35.43 -22.64
N THR A 767 -7.21 -34.70 -21.51
CA THR A 767 -6.49 -33.44 -21.32
C THR A 767 -4.99 -33.68 -21.29
N LEU A 768 -4.50 -34.65 -20.51
CA LEU A 768 -3.07 -34.93 -20.41
C LEU A 768 -2.44 -35.36 -21.74
N ILE A 769 -3.09 -36.27 -22.47
CA ILE A 769 -2.59 -36.73 -23.78
C ILE A 769 -2.53 -35.57 -24.77
N ARG A 770 -3.57 -34.72 -24.82
CA ARG A 770 -3.60 -33.54 -25.67
C ARG A 770 -2.50 -32.56 -25.30
N ASP A 771 -2.40 -32.21 -24.02
CA ASP A 771 -1.47 -31.19 -23.52
C ASP A 771 -0.01 -31.63 -23.72
N LEU A 772 0.30 -32.91 -23.49
CA LEU A 772 1.59 -33.52 -23.82
C LEU A 772 1.84 -33.53 -25.34
N GLY A 773 0.86 -33.95 -26.15
CA GLY A 773 0.98 -33.95 -27.60
C GLY A 773 1.30 -32.54 -28.17
N GLU A 774 0.56 -31.52 -27.74
CA GLU A 774 0.78 -30.13 -28.15
C GLU A 774 2.16 -29.61 -27.77
N LEU A 775 2.62 -29.91 -26.55
CA LEU A 775 3.91 -29.48 -26.02
C LEU A 775 5.05 -29.98 -26.92
N PHE A 776 5.00 -31.24 -27.35
CA PHE A 776 6.03 -31.83 -28.20
C PHE A 776 5.88 -31.51 -29.69
N THR A 777 4.69 -31.14 -30.16
CA THR A 777 4.55 -30.54 -31.51
C THR A 777 5.18 -29.15 -31.56
N ARG A 778 5.09 -28.35 -30.49
CA ARG A 778 5.72 -27.01 -30.43
C ARG A 778 7.24 -27.07 -30.33
N LEU A 779 7.79 -28.00 -29.55
CA LEU A 779 9.25 -28.17 -29.44
C LEU A 779 9.91 -28.46 -30.80
N SER A 780 9.27 -29.24 -31.67
CA SER A 780 9.79 -29.51 -33.02
C SER A 780 9.86 -28.31 -33.97
N VAL A 781 9.16 -27.21 -33.67
CA VAL A 781 9.18 -25.99 -34.50
C VAL A 781 10.31 -25.05 -34.08
N HIS A 782 10.81 -25.16 -32.85
CA HIS A 782 11.87 -24.28 -32.35
C HIS A 782 13.29 -24.75 -32.69
N ASP A 783 13.51 -26.06 -32.90
CA ASP A 783 14.81 -26.60 -33.31
C ASP A 783 15.27 -26.08 -34.69
N SER A 784 14.38 -25.54 -35.52
CA SER A 784 14.72 -24.91 -36.80
C SER A 784 15.06 -23.42 -36.70
N ILE A 785 14.94 -22.79 -35.52
CA ILE A 785 15.12 -21.33 -35.34
C ILE A 785 16.36 -21.00 -34.45
N SER A 786 16.93 -21.97 -33.73
CA SER A 786 17.89 -21.72 -32.63
C SER A 786 19.37 -21.84 -33.00
N SER A 787 19.89 -21.03 -33.94
CA SER A 787 21.36 -20.97 -34.15
C SER A 787 22.02 -19.58 -34.08
N ALA A 788 21.32 -18.45 -33.91
CA ALA A 788 21.96 -17.15 -34.18
C ALA A 788 21.80 -16.00 -33.17
N ALA A 789 20.91 -16.05 -32.18
CA ALA A 789 20.84 -14.95 -31.22
C ALA A 789 20.14 -15.42 -29.94
N LEU A 790 20.79 -15.26 -28.78
CA LEU A 790 20.18 -15.04 -27.45
C LEU A 790 21.27 -15.24 -26.38
N THR A 791 21.89 -14.15 -25.91
CA THR A 791 22.83 -14.16 -24.76
C THR A 791 22.27 -13.46 -23.52
N GLY A 792 20.96 -13.18 -23.49
CA GLY A 792 20.29 -12.51 -22.36
C GLY A 792 18.98 -13.14 -21.90
N ALA A 793 18.48 -14.19 -22.57
CA ALA A 793 17.21 -14.86 -22.24
C ALA A 793 17.36 -16.11 -21.35
N ASP A 794 18.59 -16.48 -20.97
CA ASP A 794 18.85 -17.78 -20.33
C ASP A 794 18.11 -17.97 -19.00
N LYS A 795 17.97 -16.93 -18.15
CA LYS A 795 17.29 -17.06 -16.85
C LYS A 795 15.77 -17.23 -16.96
N GLN A 796 15.13 -16.57 -17.93
CA GLN A 796 13.68 -16.71 -18.13
C GLN A 796 13.35 -18.06 -18.79
N CYS A 797 14.23 -18.55 -19.66
CA CYS A 797 14.15 -19.88 -20.24
C CYS A 797 14.33 -20.99 -19.19
N GLU A 798 15.18 -20.78 -18.18
CA GLU A 798 15.43 -21.76 -17.11
C GLU A 798 14.20 -21.98 -16.21
N GLY A 799 13.49 -20.91 -15.85
CA GLY A 799 12.22 -20.99 -15.10
C GLY A 799 11.14 -21.77 -15.86
N ILE A 800 10.93 -21.43 -17.13
CA ILE A 800 9.99 -22.14 -18.02
C ILE A 800 10.36 -23.64 -18.13
N ARG A 801 11.66 -23.96 -18.09
CA ARG A 801 12.14 -25.35 -18.17
C ARG A 801 11.79 -26.16 -16.91
N ASN A 802 11.83 -25.54 -15.72
CA ASN A 802 11.50 -26.19 -14.46
C ASN A 802 10.00 -26.44 -14.32
N ASP A 803 9.15 -25.45 -14.59
CA ASP A 803 7.69 -25.61 -14.54
C ASP A 803 7.21 -26.71 -15.50
N LEU A 804 7.82 -26.76 -16.69
CA LEU A 804 7.53 -27.79 -17.68
C LEU A 804 7.97 -29.18 -17.19
N LYS A 805 9.16 -29.28 -16.59
CA LYS A 805 9.69 -30.54 -16.04
C LYS A 805 8.77 -31.07 -14.95
N ASP A 806 8.27 -30.20 -14.08
CA ASP A 806 7.37 -30.59 -12.99
C ASP A 806 6.00 -31.02 -13.52
N TYR A 807 5.45 -30.31 -14.52
CA TYR A 807 4.22 -30.72 -15.21
C TYR A 807 4.37 -32.10 -15.88
N LEU A 808 5.48 -32.33 -16.61
CA LEU A 808 5.76 -33.61 -17.26
C LEU A 808 5.89 -34.73 -16.23
N THR A 809 6.64 -34.49 -15.17
CA THR A 809 6.86 -35.47 -14.10
C THR A 809 5.55 -35.85 -13.43
N SER A 810 4.70 -34.88 -13.11
CA SER A 810 3.39 -35.08 -12.49
C SER A 810 2.42 -35.82 -13.40
N SER A 811 2.42 -35.48 -14.70
CA SER A 811 1.60 -36.15 -15.71
C SER A 811 1.98 -37.63 -15.83
N LEU A 812 3.29 -37.94 -15.86
CA LEU A 812 3.78 -39.31 -15.92
C LEU A 812 3.46 -40.09 -14.64
N GLN A 813 3.55 -39.47 -13.47
CA GLN A 813 3.16 -40.10 -12.20
C GLN A 813 1.68 -40.50 -12.18
N VAL A 814 0.79 -39.64 -12.69
CA VAL A 814 -0.64 -39.97 -12.83
C VAL A 814 -0.83 -41.15 -13.78
N PHE A 815 -0.14 -41.20 -14.92
CA PHE A 815 -0.23 -42.37 -15.80
C PHE A 815 0.34 -43.65 -15.18
N ASP A 816 1.47 -43.57 -14.46
CA ASP A 816 2.04 -44.70 -13.74
C ASP A 816 1.07 -45.28 -12.70
N MET A 817 0.35 -44.39 -11.99
CA MET A 817 -0.71 -44.75 -11.06
C MET A 817 -1.88 -45.43 -11.77
N LEU A 818 -2.31 -44.91 -12.92
CA LEU A 818 -3.40 -45.50 -13.72
C LEU A 818 -3.05 -46.89 -14.29
N VAL A 819 -1.76 -47.18 -14.47
CA VAL A 819 -1.21 -48.43 -15.01
C VAL A 819 -0.76 -49.40 -13.90
N GLY A 820 -1.08 -49.12 -12.63
CA GLY A 820 -0.77 -49.97 -11.47
C GLY A 820 -1.20 -51.45 -11.61
N GLU A 821 -0.76 -52.29 -10.67
CA GLU A 821 -1.04 -53.73 -10.67
C GLU A 821 -2.57 -54.02 -10.74
N GLY A 822 -2.98 -54.91 -11.64
CA GLY A 822 -4.38 -55.29 -11.84
C GLY A 822 -5.25 -54.32 -12.66
N MET A 823 -4.62 -53.38 -13.39
CA MET A 823 -5.29 -52.38 -14.23
C MET A 823 -5.09 -52.61 -15.74
N GLU A 824 -5.14 -53.85 -16.23
CA GLU A 824 -4.94 -54.16 -17.66
C GLU A 824 -5.98 -53.45 -18.54
N ALA A 825 -7.16 -53.18 -18.00
CA ALA A 825 -8.20 -52.41 -18.67
C ALA A 825 -7.77 -50.96 -18.97
N ASN A 826 -6.98 -50.34 -18.09
CA ASN A 826 -6.46 -48.99 -18.30
C ASN A 826 -5.34 -48.98 -19.33
N CYS A 827 -4.49 -50.01 -19.37
CA CYS A 827 -3.45 -50.14 -20.41
C CYS A 827 -4.05 -50.17 -21.81
N VAL A 828 -5.13 -50.94 -22.01
CA VAL A 828 -5.86 -50.97 -23.29
C VAL A 828 -6.46 -49.61 -23.61
N TYR A 829 -7.14 -48.98 -22.65
CA TYR A 829 -7.74 -47.65 -22.84
C TYR A 829 -6.69 -46.58 -23.21
N LEU A 830 -5.56 -46.52 -22.49
CA LEU A 830 -4.49 -45.57 -22.76
C LEU A 830 -3.83 -45.80 -24.12
N LYS A 831 -3.68 -47.08 -24.52
CA LYS A 831 -3.22 -47.46 -25.86
C LYS A 831 -4.19 -46.96 -26.94
N GLU A 832 -5.49 -47.17 -26.77
CA GLU A 832 -6.53 -46.71 -27.69
C GLU A 832 -6.61 -45.18 -27.78
N LYS A 833 -6.36 -44.46 -26.68
CA LYS A 833 -6.27 -42.99 -26.66
C LYS A 833 -4.98 -42.44 -27.24
N GLY A 834 -4.05 -43.29 -27.68
CA GLY A 834 -2.85 -42.89 -28.39
C GLY A 834 -1.68 -42.46 -27.51
N LEU A 835 -1.72 -42.72 -26.19
CA LEU A 835 -0.61 -42.36 -25.29
C LEU A 835 0.77 -42.91 -25.74
N PRO A 836 0.91 -44.15 -26.24
CA PRO A 836 2.20 -44.65 -26.72
C PRO A 836 2.83 -43.82 -27.83
N HIS A 837 2.02 -43.23 -28.72
CA HIS A 837 2.51 -42.35 -29.79
C HIS A 837 3.06 -41.05 -29.21
N VAL A 838 2.37 -40.49 -28.20
CA VAL A 838 2.84 -39.31 -27.47
C VAL A 838 4.14 -39.64 -26.74
N LEU A 839 4.20 -40.72 -25.95
CA LEU A 839 5.41 -41.13 -25.23
C LEU A 839 6.61 -41.37 -26.16
N SER A 840 6.41 -42.00 -27.31
CA SER A 840 7.46 -42.17 -28.32
C SER A 840 7.95 -40.83 -28.88
N ALA A 841 7.04 -39.88 -29.14
CA ALA A 841 7.40 -38.54 -29.59
C ALA A 841 8.10 -37.72 -28.50
N MET A 842 7.75 -37.92 -27.22
CA MET A 842 8.43 -37.33 -26.08
C MET A 842 9.88 -37.85 -26.02
N ARG A 843 10.06 -39.17 -26.05
CA ARG A 843 11.37 -39.81 -25.96
C ARG A 843 12.32 -39.39 -27.08
N SER A 844 11.83 -39.15 -28.30
CA SER A 844 12.70 -38.71 -29.41
C SER A 844 13.06 -37.23 -29.38
N LYS A 845 12.32 -36.40 -28.62
CA LYS A 845 12.46 -34.93 -28.61
C LYS A 845 12.93 -34.35 -27.28
N LEU A 846 12.94 -35.13 -26.20
CA LEU A 846 13.43 -34.66 -24.91
C LEU A 846 14.96 -34.43 -24.94
N PRO A 847 15.47 -33.30 -24.41
CA PRO A 847 16.90 -33.06 -24.27
C PRO A 847 17.62 -34.18 -23.52
N GLU A 848 18.86 -34.51 -23.93
CA GLU A 848 19.68 -35.56 -23.30
C GLU A 848 19.94 -35.32 -21.81
N GLY A 849 19.92 -34.06 -21.36
CA GLY A 849 20.09 -33.68 -19.95
C GLY A 849 18.94 -34.08 -19.01
N LEU A 850 17.87 -34.71 -19.50
CA LEU A 850 16.70 -35.14 -18.72
C LEU A 850 16.58 -36.67 -18.63
N SER A 851 17.67 -37.36 -18.30
CA SER A 851 17.77 -38.82 -18.29
C SER A 851 16.72 -39.52 -17.40
N ASP A 852 16.35 -38.94 -16.25
CA ASP A 852 15.29 -39.48 -15.37
C ASP A 852 13.93 -39.53 -16.06
N LEU A 853 13.57 -38.47 -16.81
CA LEU A 853 12.32 -38.43 -17.58
C LEU A 853 12.34 -39.44 -18.73
N HIS A 854 13.47 -39.60 -19.42
CA HIS A 854 13.63 -40.63 -20.45
C HIS A 854 13.39 -42.03 -19.89
N ALA A 855 13.98 -42.34 -18.73
CA ALA A 855 13.81 -43.63 -18.06
C ALA A 855 12.34 -43.87 -17.67
N ARG A 856 11.67 -42.87 -17.07
CA ARG A 856 10.25 -42.93 -16.71
C ARG A 856 9.34 -43.15 -17.91
N ILE A 857 9.57 -42.42 -19.00
CA ILE A 857 8.79 -42.53 -20.24
C ILE A 857 8.93 -43.94 -20.83
N ALA A 858 10.16 -44.46 -20.89
CA ALA A 858 10.43 -45.80 -21.42
C ALA A 858 9.74 -46.89 -20.58
N ALA A 859 9.87 -46.80 -19.25
CA ALA A 859 9.23 -47.75 -18.33
C ALA A 859 7.69 -47.73 -18.44
N LEU A 860 7.10 -46.54 -18.53
CA LEU A 860 5.65 -46.38 -18.69
C LEU A 860 5.16 -46.95 -20.02
N ASP A 861 5.84 -46.66 -21.13
CA ASP A 861 5.49 -47.17 -22.46
C ASP A 861 5.57 -48.71 -22.50
N GLU A 862 6.62 -49.31 -21.91
CA GLU A 862 6.76 -50.76 -21.81
C GLU A 862 5.61 -51.41 -21.01
N ARG A 863 5.26 -50.84 -19.85
CA ARG A 863 4.15 -51.33 -19.01
C ARG A 863 2.80 -51.27 -19.74
N ILE A 864 2.53 -50.17 -20.46
CA ILE A 864 1.29 -50.03 -21.24
C ILE A 864 1.22 -51.09 -22.35
N ARG A 865 2.34 -51.33 -23.06
CA ARG A 865 2.39 -52.34 -24.14
C ARG A 865 2.26 -53.76 -23.60
N ALA A 866 2.91 -54.08 -22.48
CA ALA A 866 2.83 -55.40 -21.84
C ALA A 866 1.39 -55.69 -21.37
N GLY A 867 0.80 -54.81 -20.56
CA GLY A 867 -0.56 -55.01 -20.04
C GLY A 867 -1.64 -55.06 -21.12
N ALA A 868 -1.49 -54.30 -22.21
CA ALA A 868 -2.42 -54.39 -23.34
C ALA A 868 -2.30 -55.72 -24.12
N SER A 869 -1.10 -56.31 -24.18
CA SER A 869 -0.85 -57.57 -24.89
C SER A 869 -1.34 -58.78 -24.10
N GLU A 870 -1.18 -58.77 -22.78
CA GLU A 870 -1.70 -59.81 -21.89
C GLU A 870 -3.23 -59.92 -21.95
N ARG A 871 -3.93 -58.78 -21.99
CA ARG A 871 -5.39 -58.77 -22.14
C ARG A 871 -5.86 -59.28 -23.51
N SER A 872 -5.13 -58.93 -24.58
CA SER A 872 -5.40 -59.46 -25.92
C SER A 872 -5.21 -60.98 -25.97
N ALA A 873 -4.15 -61.49 -25.34
CA ALA A 873 -3.89 -62.92 -25.22
C ALA A 873 -4.95 -63.64 -24.35
N ALA A 874 -5.38 -63.03 -23.23
CA ALA A 874 -6.44 -63.56 -22.39
C ALA A 874 -7.80 -63.60 -23.11
N SER A 875 -8.14 -62.54 -23.86
CA SER A 875 -9.38 -62.49 -24.67
C SER A 875 -9.35 -63.53 -25.79
N SER A 876 -8.19 -63.73 -26.43
CA SER A 876 -8.00 -64.77 -27.46
C SER A 876 -8.09 -66.19 -26.89
N ARG A 877 -7.61 -66.43 -25.67
CA ARG A 877 -7.75 -67.73 -24.97
C ARG A 877 -9.18 -68.02 -24.54
N LEU A 878 -9.93 -67.00 -24.11
CA LEU A 878 -11.37 -67.14 -23.81
C LEU A 878 -12.18 -67.45 -25.07
N MET A 879 -11.86 -66.82 -26.20
CA MET A 879 -12.48 -67.10 -27.50
C MET A 879 -12.10 -68.46 -28.10
N ALA A 880 -10.96 -69.03 -27.71
CA ALA A 880 -10.50 -70.35 -28.17
C ALA A 880 -11.05 -71.52 -27.33
N ASN A 881 -11.56 -71.25 -26.13
CA ASN A 881 -12.08 -72.24 -25.17
C ASN A 881 -13.61 -72.23 -25.03
N GLY A 882 -14.31 -71.34 -25.72
CA GLY A 882 -15.77 -71.32 -25.85
C GLY A 882 -16.15 -71.62 -27.30
#